data_AF-A0A7K1S864-F1
#
_entry.id   AF-A0A7K1S864-F1
#
_cell.length_a   1.000
_cell.length_b   1.000
_cell.length_c   1.000
_cell.angle_alpha   90.00
_cell.angle_beta   90.00
_cell.angle_gamma   90.00
#
_symmetry.space_group_name_H-M   'P 1'
#
loop_
_entity.id
_entity.type
_entity.pdbx_description
1 polymer ?
#
loop_
_entity_poly.entity_id
_entity_poly.type
_entity_poly.pdbx_seq_one_letter_code
_entity_poly.pdbx_strand_id
1 'polypeptide(L)'
;MGEFSRFKGLLGENIAENFFKSIGWQYISNTEFDCVQRKKHNCNKHGIDFFAAYLSPLEADVFDTVMISVKYVSSKTVKSDFKKYLNDLNTATSCFLLSKQYNEVLKNSAFKRGRQNLLIFWVDDKKELDYSLIKELKSISQEIHSDFELIHIVDNYRVNFIHSSMKFAKNIYSSEKVDFFYHQTGISEKITGGRQLSGALLPIDYLTSDILLFKIVSKKVLVICANERFEKDTFKRIVGLSQNLTSGWCQKIILAFPDYQFVKHKDIKQSVLLNFADNEFASMIEVKNFSENFFSLEAKELIAEIGAPTHKPLFDIETMLPFGDQIRQLLNHSYINKSDLQSLLKARGVFTRKQIAKEDITPFFAKTLLSPTEFEFLRRKQAAKEDSENFATTYLNSDITEDVSTVLTIALPVIKQEITKKFPNCELLNDLRVERKENGDLAINFEANKFDLNKDWTDVSSKQRGEVVFGRRENEESGKTQVVSAYSSNETRQMAAIIIKEVVSNLKKMDILPAEDKPVKLLSNDFSRVQRNHFLMSFLESIPSKVSLQFRQLTSVDFTLDTDAEGLPEEFISLKNRVDESIFTGRNLEEIKYLTDKQYRDALIFYAFVAEYHFKYDLDGEVVKGKTEIEFGFLDTRHQDRDALEKAEFESKIRNINPFVDRNVTQREYHTLSLLIRADFDVIKLANAEVYISKSPQLNLFPTNDPRHIVAPSN
;
A
#
# COMPACT_ATOMS: atom_id res chain seq x y z
N MET A 1 1.35 -2.30 -51.13
CA MET A 1 1.43 -2.12 -49.66
C MET A 1 0.23 -1.35 -49.08
N GLY A 2 -0.30 -0.31 -49.75
CA GLY A 2 -1.43 0.48 -49.24
C GLY A 2 -2.77 -0.27 -49.11
N GLU A 3 -3.12 -1.14 -50.06
CA GLU A 3 -4.39 -1.89 -50.03
C GLU A 3 -4.49 -2.87 -48.86
N PHE A 4 -3.42 -3.59 -48.55
CA PHE A 4 -3.38 -4.51 -47.41
C PHE A 4 -3.48 -3.79 -46.06
N SER A 5 -2.85 -2.61 -45.94
CA SER A 5 -2.98 -1.77 -44.74
C SER A 5 -4.40 -1.24 -44.57
N ARG A 6 -5.05 -0.84 -45.66
CA ARG A 6 -6.45 -0.39 -45.66
C ARG A 6 -7.40 -1.53 -45.28
N PHE A 7 -7.19 -2.73 -45.83
CA PHE A 7 -7.96 -3.92 -45.49
C PHE A 7 -7.84 -4.28 -44.00
N LYS A 8 -6.63 -4.25 -43.43
CA LYS A 8 -6.43 -4.46 -41.99
C LYS A 8 -7.14 -3.43 -41.12
N GLY A 9 -7.14 -2.15 -41.53
CA GLY A 9 -7.90 -1.11 -40.86
C GLY A 9 -9.41 -1.41 -40.82
N LEU A 10 -10.00 -1.71 -41.98
CA LEU A 10 -11.42 -2.06 -42.11
C LEU A 10 -11.80 -3.31 -41.29
N LEU A 11 -10.93 -4.32 -41.25
CA LEU A 11 -11.16 -5.51 -40.43
C LEU A 11 -11.20 -5.15 -38.93
N GLY A 12 -10.26 -4.31 -38.48
CA GLY A 12 -10.24 -3.80 -37.12
C GLY A 12 -11.51 -3.05 -36.73
N GLU A 13 -11.95 -2.14 -37.61
CA GLU A 13 -13.19 -1.39 -37.43
C GLU A 13 -14.41 -2.31 -37.33
N ASN A 14 -14.51 -3.34 -38.18
CA ASN A 14 -15.61 -4.30 -38.14
C ASN A 14 -15.62 -5.12 -36.83
N ILE A 15 -14.44 -5.56 -36.35
CA ILE A 15 -14.34 -6.24 -35.05
C ILE A 15 -14.81 -5.32 -33.93
N ALA A 16 -14.32 -4.07 -33.91
CA ALA A 16 -14.72 -3.08 -32.92
C ALA A 16 -16.22 -2.78 -32.98
N GLU A 17 -16.78 -2.65 -34.18
CA GLU A 17 -18.20 -2.42 -34.42
C GLU A 17 -19.07 -3.53 -33.81
N ASN A 18 -18.77 -4.79 -34.11
CA ASN A 18 -19.50 -5.93 -33.57
C ASN A 18 -19.34 -6.04 -32.05
N PHE A 19 -18.16 -5.75 -31.53
CA PHE A 19 -17.92 -5.70 -30.10
C PHE A 19 -18.77 -4.62 -29.42
N PHE A 20 -18.76 -3.37 -29.91
CA PHE A 20 -19.54 -2.27 -29.34
C PHE A 20 -21.04 -2.52 -29.40
N LYS A 21 -21.56 -3.07 -30.52
CA LYS A 21 -22.97 -3.52 -30.59
C LYS A 21 -23.28 -4.58 -29.52
N SER A 22 -22.37 -5.54 -29.33
CA SER A 22 -22.60 -6.64 -28.39
C SER A 22 -22.72 -6.16 -26.94
N ILE A 23 -21.97 -5.13 -26.56
CA ILE A 23 -21.99 -4.52 -25.21
C ILE A 23 -23.06 -3.42 -25.04
N GLY A 24 -23.98 -3.30 -26.01
CA GLY A 24 -25.12 -2.40 -25.95
C GLY A 24 -24.80 -0.93 -26.23
N TRP A 25 -23.66 -0.62 -26.85
CA TRP A 25 -23.30 0.75 -27.20
C TRP A 25 -24.01 1.20 -28.48
N GLN A 26 -24.52 2.43 -28.44
CA GLN A 26 -24.92 3.18 -29.62
C GLN A 26 -23.81 4.17 -29.96
N TYR A 27 -23.47 4.29 -31.23
CA TYR A 27 -22.34 5.09 -31.67
C TYR A 27 -22.57 5.69 -33.06
N ILE A 28 -21.78 6.71 -33.36
CA ILE A 28 -21.57 7.26 -34.71
C ILE A 28 -20.19 6.78 -35.16
N SER A 29 -20.09 6.21 -36.36
CA SER A 29 -18.85 5.69 -36.93
C SER A 29 -18.29 6.62 -38.02
N ASN A 30 -16.97 6.58 -38.23
CA ASN A 30 -16.27 7.21 -39.35
C ASN A 30 -16.60 8.70 -39.53
N THR A 31 -16.47 9.46 -38.44
CA THR A 31 -16.82 10.88 -38.42
C THR A 31 -15.62 11.73 -38.83
N GLU A 32 -15.70 12.36 -40.01
CA GLU A 32 -14.77 13.41 -40.41
C GLU A 32 -15.32 14.81 -40.10
N PHE A 33 -14.45 15.70 -39.62
CA PHE A 33 -14.80 17.08 -39.29
C PHE A 33 -13.62 18.03 -39.47
N ASP A 34 -13.91 19.31 -39.64
CA ASP A 34 -12.89 20.33 -39.87
C ASP A 34 -12.03 20.56 -38.62
N CYS A 35 -10.73 20.71 -38.84
CA CYS A 35 -9.80 21.11 -37.78
C CYS A 35 -10.06 22.58 -37.41
N VAL A 36 -10.42 22.82 -36.14
CA VAL A 36 -10.67 24.17 -35.60
C VAL A 36 -9.35 24.91 -35.33
N GLN A 37 -8.25 24.18 -35.11
CA GLN A 37 -6.93 24.73 -34.81
C GLN A 37 -5.90 24.42 -35.92
N ARG A 38 -6.25 24.71 -37.19
CA ARG A 38 -5.45 24.34 -38.38
C ARG A 38 -3.97 24.69 -38.28
N LYS A 39 -3.64 25.89 -37.79
CA LYS A 39 -2.26 26.36 -37.64
C LYS A 39 -1.46 25.56 -36.59
N LYS A 40 -2.12 25.15 -35.49
CA LYS A 40 -1.47 24.40 -34.40
C LYS A 40 -1.28 22.93 -34.77
N HIS A 41 -2.27 22.33 -35.42
CA HIS A 41 -2.28 20.89 -35.73
C HIS A 41 -1.70 20.56 -37.12
N ASN A 42 -1.41 21.57 -37.94
CA ASN A 42 -0.95 21.42 -39.32
C ASN A 42 -1.81 20.44 -40.15
N CYS A 43 -3.12 20.48 -39.92
CA CYS A 43 -4.09 19.60 -40.58
C CYS A 43 -5.40 20.34 -40.87
N ASN A 44 -6.07 19.96 -41.95
CA ASN A 44 -7.34 20.54 -42.38
C ASN A 44 -8.56 19.86 -41.76
N LYS A 45 -8.49 18.54 -41.53
CA LYS A 45 -9.58 17.71 -41.03
C LYS A 45 -9.07 16.69 -40.01
N HIS A 46 -9.95 16.25 -39.13
CA HIS A 46 -9.71 15.10 -38.24
C HIS A 46 -10.73 14.01 -38.54
N GLY A 47 -10.38 12.78 -38.15
CA GLY A 47 -11.26 11.63 -38.18
C GLY A 47 -11.35 11.00 -36.80
N ILE A 48 -12.54 10.55 -36.42
CA ILE A 48 -12.77 9.68 -35.26
C ILE A 48 -13.46 8.41 -35.75
N ASP A 49 -12.93 7.26 -35.36
CA ASP A 49 -13.40 5.95 -35.83
C ASP A 49 -14.79 5.67 -35.27
N PHE A 50 -14.99 5.85 -33.95
CA PHE A 50 -16.29 5.77 -33.31
C PHE A 50 -16.48 6.83 -32.22
N PHE A 51 -17.71 7.29 -32.06
CA PHE A 51 -18.13 8.17 -30.97
C PHE A 51 -19.40 7.60 -30.32
N ALA A 52 -19.33 7.27 -29.04
CA ALA A 52 -20.46 6.76 -28.26
C ALA A 52 -20.86 7.75 -27.17
N ALA A 53 -22.15 7.77 -26.83
CA ALA A 53 -22.71 8.75 -25.91
C ALA A 53 -23.95 8.17 -25.19
N TYR A 54 -23.97 8.12 -23.86
CA TYR A 54 -25.08 7.54 -23.08
C TYR A 54 -25.16 8.08 -21.65
N LEU A 55 -26.32 7.91 -21.00
CA LEU A 55 -26.48 8.20 -19.57
C LEU A 55 -25.80 7.10 -18.75
N SER A 56 -24.97 7.50 -17.79
CA SER A 56 -24.25 6.56 -16.92
C SER A 56 -25.24 5.84 -15.98
N PRO A 57 -25.26 4.51 -15.94
CA PRO A 57 -26.09 3.79 -14.96
C PRO A 57 -25.41 3.68 -13.58
N LEU A 58 -24.14 4.10 -13.48
CA LEU A 58 -23.33 4.03 -12.25
C LEU A 58 -23.26 5.37 -11.50
N GLU A 59 -23.78 6.44 -12.10
CA GLU A 59 -23.72 7.80 -11.57
C GLU A 59 -24.93 8.61 -12.05
N ALA A 60 -25.68 9.18 -11.11
CA ALA A 60 -26.90 9.90 -11.40
C ALA A 60 -26.62 11.18 -12.20
N ASP A 61 -27.43 11.41 -13.24
CA ASP A 61 -27.42 12.62 -14.08
C ASP A 61 -26.08 12.92 -14.79
N VAL A 62 -25.20 11.92 -14.88
CA VAL A 62 -23.94 12.00 -15.62
C VAL A 62 -24.09 11.33 -16.98
N PHE A 63 -23.68 12.05 -18.02
CA PHE A 63 -23.63 11.56 -19.38
C PHE A 63 -22.18 11.21 -19.74
N ASP A 64 -21.93 9.98 -20.16
CA ASP A 64 -20.62 9.53 -20.62
C ASP A 64 -20.52 9.69 -22.13
N THR A 65 -19.47 10.36 -22.59
CA THR A 65 -19.05 10.37 -23.98
C THR A 65 -17.75 9.60 -24.12
N VAL A 66 -17.62 8.84 -25.20
CA VAL A 66 -16.45 8.00 -25.47
C VAL A 66 -15.97 8.27 -26.89
N MET A 67 -14.76 8.81 -27.01
CA MET A 67 -14.06 9.00 -28.28
C MET A 67 -13.14 7.83 -28.53
N ILE A 68 -13.33 7.14 -29.65
CA ILE A 68 -12.74 5.83 -29.87
C ILE A 68 -11.79 5.87 -31.06
N SER A 69 -10.58 5.38 -30.83
CA SER A 69 -9.61 5.08 -31.89
C SER A 69 -9.34 3.59 -31.97
N VAL A 70 -9.50 3.00 -33.14
CA VAL A 70 -9.31 1.56 -33.40
C VAL A 70 -7.94 1.33 -34.01
N LYS A 71 -7.22 0.34 -33.48
CA LYS A 71 -5.88 -0.05 -33.94
C LYS A 71 -5.84 -1.57 -34.07
N TYR A 72 -5.79 -2.05 -35.30
CA TYR A 72 -5.65 -3.48 -35.63
C TYR A 72 -4.24 -3.77 -36.14
N VAL A 73 -3.27 -3.81 -35.22
CA VAL A 73 -1.85 -3.88 -35.57
C VAL A 73 -1.00 -4.46 -34.44
N SER A 74 -0.15 -5.42 -34.81
CA SER A 74 0.90 -5.92 -33.93
C SER A 74 2.08 -4.95 -33.93
N SER A 75 2.33 -4.30 -32.79
CA SER A 75 3.41 -3.33 -32.64
C SER A 75 4.65 -3.94 -32.00
N LYS A 76 5.82 -3.59 -32.56
CA LYS A 76 7.14 -3.87 -31.97
C LYS A 76 7.59 -2.77 -31.01
N THR A 77 6.96 -1.60 -31.07
CA THR A 77 7.33 -0.38 -30.35
C THR A 77 6.12 0.16 -29.60
N VAL A 78 5.53 -0.71 -28.77
CA VAL A 78 4.22 -0.50 -28.13
C VAL A 78 4.12 0.84 -27.39
N LYS A 79 5.17 1.25 -26.69
CA LYS A 79 5.18 2.52 -25.94
C LYS A 79 5.16 3.75 -26.83
N SER A 80 5.94 3.79 -27.92
CA SER A 80 5.95 4.93 -28.82
C SER A 80 4.65 5.01 -29.61
N ASP A 81 4.13 3.86 -30.01
CA ASP A 81 2.91 3.77 -30.80
C ASP A 81 1.69 4.19 -29.96
N PHE A 82 1.64 3.77 -28.69
CA PHE A 82 0.65 4.27 -27.74
C PHE A 82 0.66 5.79 -27.63
N LYS A 83 1.84 6.40 -27.41
CA LYS A 83 1.97 7.87 -27.29
C LYS A 83 1.48 8.57 -28.55
N LYS A 84 1.81 8.02 -29.73
CA LYS A 84 1.34 8.53 -31.02
C LYS A 84 -0.18 8.47 -31.12
N TYR A 85 -0.78 7.29 -30.91
CA TYR A 85 -2.23 7.10 -31.02
C TYR A 85 -3.00 7.98 -30.03
N LEU A 86 -2.49 8.12 -28.82
CA LEU A 86 -3.09 8.99 -27.82
C LEU A 86 -2.98 10.48 -28.21
N ASN A 87 -1.84 10.93 -28.72
CA ASN A 87 -1.69 12.30 -29.17
C ASN A 87 -2.65 12.62 -30.33
N ASP A 88 -2.79 11.70 -31.28
CA ASP A 88 -3.73 11.84 -32.39
C ASP A 88 -5.18 11.91 -31.88
N LEU A 89 -5.57 11.02 -30.97
CA LEU A 89 -6.92 10.99 -30.38
C LEU A 89 -7.21 12.24 -29.51
N ASN A 90 -6.26 12.71 -28.71
CA ASN A 90 -6.38 13.96 -27.94
C ASN A 90 -6.63 15.14 -28.87
N THR A 91 -5.82 15.25 -29.93
CA THR A 91 -5.88 16.34 -30.90
C THR A 91 -7.23 16.35 -31.63
N ALA A 92 -7.67 15.20 -32.12
CA ALA A 92 -8.96 15.03 -32.78
C ALA A 92 -10.12 15.38 -31.82
N THR A 93 -10.09 14.86 -30.59
CA THR A 93 -11.16 15.11 -29.60
C THR A 93 -11.27 16.59 -29.25
N SER A 94 -10.14 17.28 -29.04
CA SER A 94 -10.16 18.73 -28.74
C SER A 94 -10.84 19.55 -29.84
N CYS A 95 -10.67 19.15 -31.10
CA CYS A 95 -11.36 19.78 -32.24
C CYS A 95 -12.82 19.31 -32.35
N PHE A 96 -13.11 18.03 -32.07
CA PHE A 96 -14.46 17.48 -32.17
C PHE A 96 -15.42 18.16 -31.19
N LEU A 97 -14.99 18.39 -29.95
CA LEU A 97 -15.78 19.08 -28.93
C LEU A 97 -16.15 20.53 -29.31
N LEU A 98 -15.45 21.11 -30.28
CA LEU A 98 -15.72 22.44 -30.84
C LEU A 98 -16.44 22.39 -32.20
N SER A 99 -16.71 21.19 -32.73
CA SER A 99 -17.31 20.98 -34.04
C SER A 99 -18.83 21.18 -34.05
N LYS A 100 -19.41 21.36 -35.23
CA LYS A 100 -20.87 21.43 -35.40
C LYS A 100 -21.54 20.09 -35.07
N GLN A 101 -20.90 19.00 -35.46
CA GLN A 101 -21.35 17.63 -35.25
C GLN A 101 -21.56 17.32 -33.77
N TYR A 102 -20.60 17.71 -32.91
CA TYR A 102 -20.74 17.53 -31.46
C TYR A 102 -21.88 18.37 -30.88
N ASN A 103 -22.07 19.61 -31.36
CA ASN A 103 -23.18 20.45 -30.94
C ASN A 103 -24.55 19.89 -31.35
N GLU A 104 -24.65 19.23 -32.51
CA GLU A 104 -25.88 18.54 -32.94
C GLU A 104 -26.21 17.37 -32.02
N VAL A 105 -25.21 16.58 -31.61
CA VAL A 105 -25.41 15.51 -30.62
C VAL A 105 -25.87 16.08 -29.28
N LEU A 106 -25.26 17.16 -28.81
CA LEU A 106 -25.66 17.80 -27.55
C LEU A 106 -27.07 18.40 -27.60
N LYS A 107 -27.47 19.04 -28.72
CA LYS A 107 -28.82 19.64 -28.88
C LYS A 107 -29.94 18.60 -28.78
N ASN A 108 -29.67 17.37 -29.19
CA ASN A 108 -30.62 16.27 -29.08
C ASN A 108 -30.62 15.61 -27.69
N SER A 109 -29.77 16.10 -26.78
CA SER A 109 -29.65 15.60 -25.41
C SER A 109 -30.20 16.61 -24.41
N ALA A 110 -30.87 16.14 -23.36
CA ALA A 110 -31.42 17.01 -22.30
C ALA A 110 -30.36 17.56 -21.31
N PHE A 111 -29.07 17.49 -21.64
CA PHE A 111 -27.98 17.54 -20.64
C PHE A 111 -26.94 18.64 -20.91
N LYS A 112 -26.32 19.16 -19.83
CA LYS A 112 -25.48 20.39 -19.86
C LYS A 112 -24.00 20.17 -20.20
N ARG A 113 -23.43 18.99 -19.95
CA ARG A 113 -22.09 18.53 -20.41
C ARG A 113 -21.83 17.12 -19.87
N GLY A 114 -21.24 16.23 -20.67
CA GLY A 114 -20.88 14.87 -20.24
C GLY A 114 -19.41 14.71 -19.83
N ARG A 115 -19.11 13.68 -19.03
CA ARG A 115 -17.76 13.20 -18.74
C ARG A 115 -17.14 12.65 -20.02
N GLN A 116 -15.97 13.17 -20.37
CA GLN A 116 -15.28 12.85 -21.61
C GLN A 116 -14.25 11.74 -21.39
N ASN A 117 -14.45 10.61 -22.06
CA ASN A 117 -13.56 9.45 -22.00
C ASN A 117 -12.89 9.24 -23.36
N LEU A 118 -11.63 8.85 -23.33
CA LEU A 118 -10.90 8.40 -24.52
C LEU A 118 -10.76 6.88 -24.46
N LEU A 119 -10.95 6.20 -25.60
CA LEU A 119 -10.75 4.76 -25.73
C LEU A 119 -9.85 4.46 -26.92
N ILE A 120 -8.74 3.77 -26.66
CA ILE A 120 -7.93 3.13 -27.69
C ILE A 120 -8.27 1.64 -27.70
N PHE A 121 -8.99 1.20 -28.72
CA PHE A 121 -9.30 -0.20 -28.96
C PHE A 121 -8.17 -0.83 -29.79
N TRP A 122 -7.25 -1.51 -29.13
CA TRP A 122 -5.99 -1.97 -29.71
C TRP A 122 -5.90 -3.49 -29.73
N VAL A 123 -6.30 -4.07 -30.85
CA VAL A 123 -6.28 -5.51 -31.08
C VAL A 123 -5.25 -5.90 -32.15
N ASP A 124 -4.81 -7.15 -32.16
CA ASP A 124 -3.93 -7.68 -33.21
C ASP A 124 -4.16 -9.18 -33.49
N ASP A 125 -3.69 -9.64 -34.66
CA ASP A 125 -3.86 -11.00 -35.17
C ASP A 125 -2.71 -11.95 -34.87
N LYS A 126 -1.64 -11.48 -34.21
CA LYS A 126 -0.39 -12.24 -34.03
C LYS A 126 -0.16 -12.67 -32.59
N LYS A 127 -0.77 -11.98 -31.63
CA LYS A 127 -0.64 -12.28 -30.21
C LYS A 127 -1.74 -13.24 -29.75
N GLU A 128 -1.38 -14.08 -28.78
CA GLU A 128 -2.32 -15.01 -28.15
C GLU A 128 -3.45 -14.23 -27.45
N LEU A 129 -4.63 -14.85 -27.32
CA LEU A 129 -5.81 -14.19 -26.74
C LEU A 129 -5.65 -13.90 -25.23
N ASP A 130 -4.75 -14.61 -24.55
CA ASP A 130 -4.40 -14.41 -23.14
C ASP A 130 -3.25 -13.39 -22.95
N TYR A 131 -2.67 -12.87 -24.03
CA TYR A 131 -1.65 -11.85 -23.97
C TYR A 131 -2.25 -10.45 -23.73
N SER A 132 -1.78 -9.78 -22.67
CA SER A 132 -2.13 -8.37 -22.43
C SER A 132 -0.98 -7.43 -22.78
N LEU A 133 -1.26 -6.52 -23.72
CA LEU A 133 -0.40 -5.41 -24.14
C LEU A 133 -0.12 -4.44 -22.99
N ILE A 134 -1.06 -4.31 -22.05
CA ILE A 134 -0.94 -3.41 -20.90
C ILE A 134 0.32 -3.68 -20.07
N LYS A 135 0.80 -4.93 -20.04
CA LYS A 135 2.06 -5.33 -19.37
C LYS A 135 3.27 -4.56 -19.91
N GLU A 136 3.32 -4.27 -21.21
CA GLU A 136 4.40 -3.52 -21.86
C GLU A 136 4.33 -2.00 -21.58
N LEU A 137 3.14 -1.50 -21.23
CA LEU A 137 2.88 -0.08 -20.97
C LEU A 137 3.12 0.32 -19.50
N LYS A 138 3.32 -0.64 -18.58
CA LYS A 138 3.49 -0.38 -17.13
C LYS A 138 4.60 0.62 -16.81
N SER A 139 5.69 0.61 -17.57
CA SER A 139 6.86 1.47 -17.37
C SER A 139 6.83 2.79 -18.16
N ILE A 140 5.70 3.15 -18.78
CA ILE A 140 5.54 4.49 -19.33
C ILE A 140 5.49 5.50 -18.17
N SER A 141 6.42 6.47 -18.21
CA SER A 141 6.53 7.58 -17.26
C SER A 141 5.20 8.32 -17.13
N GLN A 142 4.97 8.97 -15.99
CA GLN A 142 3.73 9.73 -15.67
C GLN A 142 3.45 10.92 -16.63
N GLU A 143 4.21 11.09 -17.70
CA GLU A 143 4.14 12.20 -18.64
C GLU A 143 3.22 11.92 -19.82
N ILE A 144 1.98 11.55 -19.50
CA ILE A 144 0.91 11.55 -20.50
C ILE A 144 0.30 12.96 -20.48
N HIS A 145 0.63 13.73 -21.52
CA HIS A 145 -0.01 15.01 -21.80
C HIS A 145 -1.36 14.73 -22.46
N SER A 146 -2.43 14.89 -21.69
CA SER A 146 -3.80 14.83 -22.18
C SER A 146 -4.64 15.86 -21.43
N ASP A 147 -5.53 16.51 -22.17
CA ASP A 147 -6.54 17.42 -21.60
C ASP A 147 -7.70 16.62 -20.97
N PHE A 148 -7.73 15.30 -21.17
CA PHE A 148 -8.80 14.39 -20.72
C PHE A 148 -8.37 13.60 -19.49
N GLU A 149 -9.33 13.33 -18.61
CA GLU A 149 -9.06 12.76 -17.29
C GLU A 149 -8.77 11.27 -17.34
N LEU A 150 -9.58 10.51 -18.10
CA LEU A 150 -9.48 9.06 -18.20
C LEU A 150 -9.29 8.61 -19.65
N ILE A 151 -8.25 7.82 -19.86
CA ILE A 151 -7.87 7.22 -21.14
C ILE A 151 -7.87 5.71 -20.97
N HIS A 152 -8.78 5.04 -21.64
CA HIS A 152 -8.95 3.60 -21.59
C HIS A 152 -8.21 2.95 -22.76
N ILE A 153 -7.59 1.81 -22.49
CA ILE A 153 -7.04 0.92 -23.51
C ILE A 153 -7.68 -0.45 -23.32
N VAL A 154 -8.14 -1.01 -24.42
CA VAL A 154 -8.69 -2.36 -24.48
C VAL A 154 -7.89 -3.15 -25.50
N ASP A 155 -7.29 -4.25 -25.06
CA ASP A 155 -6.47 -5.15 -25.88
C ASP A 155 -7.16 -6.51 -26.10
N ASN A 156 -6.51 -7.41 -26.83
CA ASN A 156 -7.01 -8.78 -27.10
C ASN A 156 -7.50 -9.46 -25.82
N TYR A 157 -6.69 -9.42 -24.75
CA TYR A 157 -7.01 -10.01 -23.46
C TYR A 157 -8.33 -9.48 -22.89
N ARG A 158 -8.52 -8.16 -22.88
CA ARG A 158 -9.72 -7.54 -22.33
C ARG A 158 -10.96 -7.79 -23.20
N VAL A 159 -10.83 -7.70 -24.53
CA VAL A 159 -11.92 -8.04 -25.46
C VAL A 159 -12.35 -9.49 -25.26
N ASN A 160 -11.39 -10.41 -25.18
CA ASN A 160 -11.65 -11.83 -25.03
C ASN A 160 -12.35 -12.16 -23.70
N PHE A 161 -11.92 -11.54 -22.60
CA PHE A 161 -12.57 -11.70 -21.30
C PHE A 161 -14.04 -11.26 -21.33
N ILE A 162 -14.32 -10.06 -21.86
CA ILE A 162 -15.69 -9.53 -21.96
C ILE A 162 -16.54 -10.42 -22.87
N HIS A 163 -16.02 -10.77 -24.05
CA HIS A 163 -16.72 -11.61 -25.02
C HIS A 163 -17.07 -12.99 -24.44
N SER A 164 -16.09 -13.68 -23.84
CA SER A 164 -16.28 -15.01 -23.25
C SER A 164 -17.28 -14.97 -22.09
N SER A 165 -17.19 -13.95 -21.23
CA SER A 165 -18.11 -13.76 -20.11
C SER A 165 -19.55 -13.55 -20.56
N MET A 166 -19.75 -12.71 -21.58
CA MET A 166 -21.07 -12.44 -22.15
C MET A 166 -21.66 -13.67 -22.83
N LYS A 167 -20.86 -14.39 -23.62
CA LYS A 167 -21.28 -15.62 -24.30
C LYS A 167 -21.65 -16.69 -23.27
N PHE A 168 -20.84 -16.86 -22.23
CA PHE A 168 -21.12 -17.75 -21.11
C PHE A 168 -22.45 -17.41 -20.42
N ALA A 169 -22.65 -16.14 -20.01
CA ALA A 169 -23.88 -15.71 -19.34
C ALA A 169 -25.13 -15.95 -20.20
N LYS A 170 -25.05 -15.69 -21.52
CA LYS A 170 -26.13 -15.95 -22.49
C LYS A 170 -26.38 -17.45 -22.69
N ASN A 171 -25.33 -18.28 -22.69
CA ASN A 171 -25.46 -19.71 -22.94
C ASN A 171 -26.06 -20.48 -21.75
N ILE A 172 -25.79 -20.07 -20.50
CA ILE A 172 -26.35 -20.75 -19.32
C ILE A 172 -27.90 -20.71 -19.34
N TYR A 173 -28.48 -19.62 -19.84
CA TYR A 173 -29.92 -19.45 -19.98
C TYR A 173 -30.29 -18.83 -21.34
N SER A 174 -30.18 -19.64 -22.40
CA SER A 174 -30.33 -19.20 -23.80
C SER A 174 -31.68 -18.57 -24.16
N SER A 175 -32.73 -18.78 -23.36
CA SER A 175 -34.07 -18.21 -23.54
C SER A 175 -34.39 -17.04 -22.62
N GLU A 176 -33.49 -16.69 -21.71
CA GLU A 176 -33.72 -15.65 -20.70
C GLU A 176 -33.04 -14.34 -21.08
N LYS A 177 -33.62 -13.23 -20.61
CA LYS A 177 -32.99 -11.91 -20.75
C LYS A 177 -31.78 -11.82 -19.82
N VAL A 178 -30.60 -11.58 -20.41
CA VAL A 178 -29.35 -11.32 -19.70
C VAL A 178 -29.03 -9.84 -19.78
N ASP A 179 -29.04 -9.17 -18.63
CA ASP A 179 -28.63 -7.78 -18.47
C ASP A 179 -27.29 -7.72 -17.72
N PHE A 180 -26.50 -6.68 -17.93
CA PHE A 180 -25.43 -6.31 -16.99
C PHE A 180 -26.07 -5.85 -15.69
N PHE A 181 -25.53 -6.30 -14.56
CA PHE A 181 -25.96 -5.85 -13.24
C PHE A 181 -25.11 -4.66 -12.81
N TYR A 182 -25.76 -3.59 -12.39
CA TYR A 182 -25.10 -2.38 -11.90
C TYR A 182 -25.07 -2.45 -10.37
N HIS A 183 -23.88 -2.43 -9.76
CA HIS A 183 -23.75 -2.41 -8.29
C HIS A 183 -23.91 -1.00 -7.72
N GLN A 184 -24.17 -0.88 -6.42
CA GLN A 184 -24.38 0.41 -5.77
C GLN A 184 -23.05 1.17 -5.70
N THR A 185 -23.07 2.45 -6.04
CA THR A 185 -21.86 3.31 -6.06
C THR A 185 -21.92 4.45 -5.04
N GLY A 186 -23.01 4.56 -4.28
CA GLY A 186 -23.31 5.72 -3.42
C GLY A 186 -23.83 6.95 -4.18
N ILE A 187 -23.46 7.09 -5.46
CA ILE A 187 -23.79 8.23 -6.33
C ILE A 187 -24.71 7.87 -7.50
N SER A 188 -25.15 6.61 -7.59
CA SER A 188 -26.02 6.11 -8.68
C SER A 188 -27.51 6.41 -8.50
N GLU A 189 -27.93 6.91 -7.34
CA GLU A 189 -29.35 7.05 -6.99
C GLU A 189 -29.88 8.46 -7.24
N LYS A 190 -31.06 8.56 -7.86
CA LYS A 190 -31.79 9.83 -8.00
C LYS A 190 -32.86 9.94 -6.91
N ILE A 191 -32.95 11.11 -6.30
CA ILE A 191 -33.95 11.44 -5.27
C ILE A 191 -35.39 11.12 -5.74
N THR A 192 -35.69 11.30 -7.03
CA THR A 192 -37.06 11.23 -7.56
C THR A 192 -37.34 10.01 -8.46
N GLY A 193 -36.33 9.21 -8.81
CA GLY A 193 -36.44 8.16 -9.84
C GLY A 193 -35.95 6.77 -9.43
N GLY A 194 -35.45 6.62 -8.20
CA GLY A 194 -34.81 5.39 -7.74
C GLY A 194 -33.55 5.07 -8.55
N ARG A 195 -33.19 3.77 -8.57
CA ARG A 195 -31.93 3.28 -9.11
C ARG A 195 -32.14 2.22 -10.19
N GLN A 196 -31.45 2.35 -11.31
CA GLN A 196 -31.38 1.29 -12.31
C GLN A 196 -30.42 0.18 -11.85
N LEU A 197 -30.93 -1.03 -11.63
CA LEU A 197 -30.15 -2.16 -11.12
C LEU A 197 -29.53 -3.03 -12.22
N SER A 198 -30.06 -2.98 -13.44
CA SER A 198 -29.54 -3.73 -14.57
C SER A 198 -29.93 -3.12 -15.92
N GLY A 199 -29.21 -3.48 -16.97
CA GLY A 199 -29.51 -3.08 -18.35
C GLY A 199 -28.62 -3.74 -19.39
N ALA A 200 -28.94 -3.55 -20.67
CA ALA A 200 -28.18 -4.14 -21.78
C ALA A 200 -26.82 -3.45 -22.05
N LEU A 201 -26.61 -2.26 -21.48
CA LEU A 201 -25.43 -1.43 -21.67
C LEU A 201 -24.30 -1.83 -20.72
N LEU A 202 -23.10 -2.09 -21.24
CA LEU A 202 -21.87 -2.16 -20.44
C LEU A 202 -21.32 -0.73 -20.26
N PRO A 203 -21.21 -0.19 -19.04
CA PRO A 203 -20.61 1.13 -18.83
C PRO A 203 -19.11 1.12 -19.16
N ILE A 204 -18.56 2.24 -19.62
CA ILE A 204 -17.12 2.40 -19.92
C ILE A 204 -16.24 2.02 -18.72
N ASP A 205 -16.71 2.27 -17.50
CA ASP A 205 -16.04 1.88 -16.26
C ASP A 205 -15.85 0.36 -16.15
N TYR A 206 -16.82 -0.45 -16.59
CA TYR A 206 -16.72 -1.91 -16.54
C TYR A 206 -15.83 -2.48 -17.64
N LEU A 207 -15.52 -1.69 -18.68
CA LEU A 207 -14.72 -2.13 -19.83
C LEU A 207 -13.29 -2.54 -19.42
N THR A 208 -12.78 -2.02 -18.31
CA THR A 208 -11.45 -2.34 -17.77
C THR A 208 -11.50 -3.04 -16.41
N SER A 209 -12.68 -3.51 -15.98
CA SER A 209 -12.84 -4.28 -14.74
C SER A 209 -12.51 -5.75 -14.96
N ASP A 210 -11.88 -6.37 -13.97
CA ASP A 210 -11.64 -7.82 -13.91
C ASP A 210 -12.81 -8.60 -13.27
N ILE A 211 -13.91 -7.92 -12.94
CA ILE A 211 -15.16 -8.56 -12.51
C ILE A 211 -16.32 -8.01 -13.34
N LEU A 212 -17.06 -8.90 -14.00
CA LEU A 212 -18.29 -8.57 -14.71
C LEU A 212 -19.49 -9.20 -14.01
N LEU A 213 -20.53 -8.39 -13.81
CA LEU A 213 -21.78 -8.82 -13.18
C LEU A 213 -22.90 -8.88 -14.21
N PHE A 214 -23.63 -9.98 -14.21
CA PHE A 214 -24.82 -10.16 -15.03
C PHE A 214 -26.01 -10.57 -14.17
N LYS A 215 -27.21 -10.15 -14.60
CA LYS A 215 -28.49 -10.54 -14.03
C LYS A 215 -29.29 -11.30 -15.07
N ILE A 216 -29.63 -12.54 -14.76
CA ILE A 216 -30.66 -13.29 -15.49
C ILE A 216 -32.01 -12.84 -14.94
N VAL A 217 -32.71 -12.00 -15.69
CA VAL A 217 -33.78 -11.15 -15.14
C VAL A 217 -34.95 -11.98 -14.59
N SER A 218 -35.51 -12.90 -15.38
CA SER A 218 -36.71 -13.65 -14.98
C SER A 218 -36.42 -14.67 -13.89
N LYS A 219 -35.24 -15.30 -13.91
CA LYS A 219 -34.82 -16.33 -12.95
C LYS A 219 -34.17 -15.77 -11.69
N LYS A 220 -33.98 -14.45 -11.61
CA LYS A 220 -33.31 -13.77 -10.48
C LYS A 220 -31.96 -14.42 -10.14
N VAL A 221 -31.13 -14.67 -11.16
CA VAL A 221 -29.78 -15.26 -10.99
C VAL A 221 -28.74 -14.16 -11.15
N LEU A 222 -27.80 -14.09 -10.20
CA LEU A 222 -26.57 -13.30 -10.35
C LEU A 222 -25.49 -14.19 -10.96
N VAL A 223 -24.84 -13.69 -12.01
CA VAL A 223 -23.64 -14.33 -12.57
C VAL A 223 -22.47 -13.36 -12.39
N ILE A 224 -21.41 -13.82 -11.74
CA ILE A 224 -20.16 -13.08 -11.55
C ILE A 224 -19.09 -13.79 -12.36
N CYS A 225 -18.56 -13.15 -13.39
CA CYS A 225 -17.37 -13.62 -14.11
C CYS A 225 -16.16 -12.86 -13.57
N ALA A 226 -15.22 -13.58 -12.94
CA ALA A 226 -13.99 -13.02 -12.40
C ALA A 226 -12.80 -13.42 -13.27
N ASN A 227 -12.05 -12.45 -13.79
CA ASN A 227 -10.84 -12.66 -14.59
C ASN A 227 -9.62 -12.97 -13.72
N GLU A 228 -9.80 -13.91 -12.79
CA GLU A 228 -8.88 -14.23 -11.70
C GLU A 228 -8.73 -15.75 -11.62
N ARG A 229 -7.59 -16.23 -11.11
CA ARG A 229 -7.43 -17.67 -10.90
C ARG A 229 -8.30 -18.16 -9.77
N PHE A 230 -8.83 -19.38 -9.91
CA PHE A 230 -9.56 -20.04 -8.83
C PHE A 230 -8.57 -20.47 -7.73
N GLU A 231 -8.54 -19.69 -6.65
CA GLU A 231 -7.76 -19.97 -5.45
C GLU A 231 -8.65 -19.78 -4.21
N LYS A 232 -8.26 -20.35 -3.06
CA LYS A 232 -9.07 -20.33 -1.83
C LYS A 232 -9.48 -18.92 -1.42
N ASP A 233 -8.53 -18.00 -1.36
CA ASP A 233 -8.77 -16.62 -0.90
C ASP A 233 -9.55 -15.81 -1.94
N THR A 234 -9.22 -15.95 -3.22
CA THR A 234 -9.98 -15.37 -4.34
C THR A 234 -11.43 -15.82 -4.29
N PHE A 235 -11.68 -17.12 -4.15
CA PHE A 235 -13.02 -17.67 -4.06
C PHE A 235 -13.77 -17.17 -2.82
N LYS A 236 -13.12 -17.18 -1.64
CA LYS A 236 -13.68 -16.64 -0.37
C LYS A 236 -14.19 -15.21 -0.53
N ARG A 237 -13.39 -14.33 -1.15
CA ARG A 237 -13.73 -12.92 -1.40
C ARG A 237 -14.86 -12.74 -2.41
N ILE A 238 -14.88 -13.51 -3.49
CA ILE A 238 -15.94 -13.45 -4.50
C ILE A 238 -17.28 -13.97 -3.93
N VAL A 239 -17.24 -14.99 -3.06
CA VAL A 239 -18.43 -15.44 -2.32
C VAL A 239 -18.96 -14.31 -1.43
N GLY A 240 -18.10 -13.68 -0.62
CA GLY A 240 -18.52 -12.54 0.21
C GLY A 240 -19.05 -11.35 -0.59
N LEU A 241 -18.42 -11.03 -1.74
CA LEU A 241 -18.94 -10.04 -2.68
C LEU A 241 -20.35 -10.39 -3.14
N SER A 242 -20.59 -11.65 -3.53
CA SER A 242 -21.90 -12.10 -4.00
C SER A 242 -22.97 -12.01 -2.92
N GLN A 243 -22.64 -12.28 -1.66
CA GLN A 243 -23.56 -12.11 -0.53
C GLN A 243 -24.00 -10.64 -0.41
N ASN A 244 -23.02 -9.73 -0.41
CA ASN A 244 -23.25 -8.29 -0.28
C ASN A 244 -24.06 -7.72 -1.45
N LEU A 245 -23.79 -8.17 -2.69
CA LEU A 245 -24.51 -7.71 -3.88
C LEU A 245 -25.96 -8.21 -3.94
N THR A 246 -26.24 -9.39 -3.38
CA THR A 246 -27.54 -10.04 -3.55
C THR A 246 -28.55 -9.65 -2.49
N SER A 247 -28.17 -9.33 -1.25
CA SER A 247 -29.10 -8.82 -0.22
C SER A 247 -30.49 -9.52 -0.20
N GLY A 248 -30.53 -10.83 -0.49
CA GLY A 248 -31.74 -11.66 -0.56
C GLY A 248 -32.58 -11.64 -1.86
N TRP A 249 -32.22 -10.93 -2.93
CA TRP A 249 -33.02 -10.93 -4.18
C TRP A 249 -32.79 -12.15 -5.09
N CYS A 250 -31.68 -12.86 -4.91
CA CYS A 250 -31.28 -13.97 -5.78
C CYS A 250 -31.89 -15.31 -5.36
N GLN A 251 -32.19 -16.14 -6.36
CA GLN A 251 -32.55 -17.55 -6.17
C GLN A 251 -31.36 -18.49 -6.42
N LYS A 252 -30.36 -17.99 -7.16
CA LYS A 252 -29.14 -18.72 -7.51
C LYS A 252 -28.01 -17.75 -7.81
N ILE A 253 -26.78 -18.15 -7.52
CA ILE A 253 -25.57 -17.38 -7.77
C ILE A 253 -24.60 -18.26 -8.56
N ILE A 254 -24.08 -17.76 -9.68
CA ILE A 254 -23.07 -18.44 -10.48
C ILE A 254 -21.78 -17.65 -10.40
N LEU A 255 -20.74 -18.25 -9.84
CA LEU A 255 -19.40 -17.68 -9.75
C LEU A 255 -18.52 -18.36 -10.80
N ALA A 256 -18.06 -17.62 -11.79
CA ALA A 256 -17.35 -18.16 -12.93
C ALA A 256 -15.89 -17.66 -12.98
N PHE A 257 -14.96 -18.61 -13.15
CA PHE A 257 -13.52 -18.38 -13.22
C PHE A 257 -12.96 -19.01 -14.51
N PRO A 258 -11.88 -18.49 -15.11
CA PRO A 258 -11.35 -18.99 -16.37
C PRO A 258 -10.70 -20.38 -16.27
N ASP A 259 -10.26 -20.77 -15.08
CA ASP A 259 -9.46 -21.97 -14.82
C ASP A 259 -10.13 -22.98 -13.86
N TYR A 260 -11.39 -22.74 -13.46
CA TYR A 260 -12.10 -23.67 -12.58
C TYR A 260 -12.27 -25.05 -13.22
N GLN A 261 -11.98 -26.10 -12.44
CA GLN A 261 -12.17 -27.51 -12.79
C GLN A 261 -12.75 -28.22 -11.57
N PHE A 262 -13.88 -28.91 -11.73
CA PHE A 262 -14.62 -29.51 -10.61
C PHE A 262 -13.74 -30.46 -9.81
N VAL A 263 -13.03 -31.36 -10.51
CA VAL A 263 -12.20 -32.40 -9.88
C VAL A 263 -11.09 -31.80 -9.02
N LYS A 264 -10.50 -30.66 -9.42
CA LYS A 264 -9.39 -30.02 -8.71
C LYS A 264 -9.84 -29.12 -7.56
N HIS A 265 -11.03 -28.53 -7.68
CA HIS A 265 -11.41 -27.39 -6.85
C HIS A 265 -12.61 -27.66 -5.92
N LYS A 266 -13.28 -28.80 -6.04
CA LYS A 266 -14.43 -29.18 -5.19
C LYS A 266 -14.12 -29.07 -3.68
N ASP A 267 -12.93 -29.49 -3.25
CA ASP A 267 -12.57 -29.53 -1.83
C ASP A 267 -12.34 -28.11 -1.28
N ILE A 268 -11.71 -27.24 -2.09
CA ILE A 268 -11.54 -25.81 -1.79
C ILE A 268 -12.92 -25.13 -1.71
N LYS A 269 -13.79 -25.38 -2.70
CA LYS A 269 -15.16 -24.84 -2.71
C LYS A 269 -15.91 -25.22 -1.44
N GLN A 270 -15.96 -26.51 -1.11
CA GLN A 270 -16.67 -27.01 0.06
C GLN A 270 -16.10 -26.43 1.35
N SER A 271 -14.77 -26.43 1.50
CA SER A 271 -14.09 -25.85 2.67
C SER A 271 -14.42 -24.37 2.86
N VAL A 272 -14.49 -23.58 1.79
CA VAL A 272 -14.82 -22.15 1.87
C VAL A 272 -16.29 -21.94 2.22
N LEU A 273 -17.22 -22.65 1.57
CA LEU A 273 -18.66 -22.49 1.80
C LEU A 273 -19.08 -22.90 3.22
N LEU A 274 -18.41 -23.88 3.83
CA LEU A 274 -18.61 -24.26 5.25
C LEU A 274 -18.30 -23.14 6.25
N ASN A 275 -17.52 -22.12 5.86
CA ASN A 275 -17.20 -20.98 6.72
C ASN A 275 -18.26 -19.87 6.69
N PHE A 276 -19.26 -19.95 5.81
CA PHE A 276 -20.35 -18.98 5.76
C PHE A 276 -21.49 -19.43 6.68
N ALA A 277 -21.98 -18.52 7.53
CA ALA A 277 -23.00 -18.85 8.53
C ALA A 277 -24.39 -19.16 7.92
N ASP A 278 -24.69 -18.59 6.75
CA ASP A 278 -25.96 -18.77 6.05
C ASP A 278 -25.88 -19.94 5.06
N ASN A 279 -26.43 -21.09 5.48
CA ASN A 279 -26.49 -22.30 4.67
C ASN A 279 -27.39 -22.15 3.44
N GLU A 280 -28.46 -21.35 3.53
CA GLU A 280 -29.37 -21.13 2.42
C GLU A 280 -28.63 -20.38 1.32
N PHE A 281 -27.94 -19.29 1.68
CA PHE A 281 -27.04 -18.56 0.78
C PHE A 281 -25.95 -19.46 0.18
N ALA A 282 -25.24 -20.24 1.00
CA ALA A 282 -24.17 -21.11 0.51
C ALA A 282 -24.69 -22.15 -0.51
N SER A 283 -25.91 -22.67 -0.32
CA SER A 283 -26.54 -23.63 -1.23
C SER A 283 -26.93 -23.03 -2.59
N MET A 284 -27.06 -21.69 -2.69
CA MET A 284 -27.36 -21.00 -3.95
C MET A 284 -26.16 -20.92 -4.89
N ILE A 285 -24.94 -21.22 -4.41
CA ILE A 285 -23.69 -20.97 -5.14
C ILE A 285 -23.28 -22.16 -6.01
N GLU A 286 -23.25 -21.92 -7.32
CA GLU A 286 -22.65 -22.80 -8.33
C GLU A 286 -21.35 -22.17 -8.85
N VAL A 287 -20.31 -22.99 -9.04
CA VAL A 287 -19.02 -22.51 -9.59
C VAL A 287 -18.84 -23.08 -10.98
N LYS A 288 -18.39 -22.26 -11.94
CA LYS A 288 -18.26 -22.65 -13.34
C LYS A 288 -16.97 -22.14 -13.99
N ASN A 289 -16.66 -22.76 -15.12
CA ASN A 289 -15.66 -22.25 -16.04
C ASN A 289 -16.33 -21.45 -17.18
N PHE A 290 -15.93 -20.19 -17.39
CA PHE A 290 -16.46 -19.38 -18.50
C PHE A 290 -15.55 -19.37 -19.74
N SER A 291 -14.34 -19.92 -19.65
CA SER A 291 -13.40 -19.99 -20.77
C SER A 291 -13.92 -20.92 -21.86
N GLU A 292 -13.64 -20.55 -23.12
CA GLU A 292 -13.95 -21.37 -24.29
C GLU A 292 -12.94 -22.51 -24.46
N ASN A 293 -12.89 -23.44 -23.51
CA ASN A 293 -12.06 -24.64 -23.58
C ASN A 293 -12.87 -25.90 -23.20
N PHE A 294 -12.29 -27.09 -23.42
CA PHE A 294 -13.02 -28.34 -23.19
C PHE A 294 -13.37 -28.59 -21.72
N PHE A 295 -12.72 -27.90 -20.76
CA PHE A 295 -13.09 -27.99 -19.34
C PHE A 295 -14.48 -27.40 -19.06
N SER A 296 -14.99 -26.53 -19.94
CA SER A 296 -16.38 -26.06 -19.89
C SER A 296 -17.43 -27.18 -20.09
N LEU A 297 -17.01 -28.38 -20.53
CA LEU A 297 -17.87 -29.55 -20.76
C LEU A 297 -17.96 -30.50 -19.56
N GLU A 298 -17.26 -30.22 -18.44
CA GLU A 298 -17.36 -31.06 -17.24
C GLU A 298 -18.83 -31.13 -16.75
N ALA A 299 -19.31 -32.36 -16.50
CA ALA A 299 -20.71 -32.63 -16.18
C ALA A 299 -21.15 -31.96 -14.86
N LYS A 300 -22.45 -31.66 -14.77
CA LYS A 300 -23.11 -30.96 -13.65
C LYS A 300 -22.66 -31.49 -12.28
N GLU A 301 -22.39 -30.54 -11.38
CA GLU A 301 -22.18 -30.79 -9.95
C GLU A 301 -23.40 -31.53 -9.34
N LEU A 302 -23.14 -32.62 -8.61
CA LEU A 302 -24.10 -33.14 -7.63
C LEU A 302 -24.09 -32.22 -6.41
N ILE A 303 -25.27 -31.79 -5.98
CA ILE A 303 -25.43 -30.98 -4.76
C ILE A 303 -25.01 -31.87 -3.58
N ALA A 304 -23.90 -31.52 -2.93
CA ALA A 304 -23.49 -32.15 -1.68
C ALA A 304 -24.17 -31.43 -0.51
N GLU A 305 -24.70 -32.19 0.45
CA GLU A 305 -25.17 -31.64 1.72
C GLU A 305 -24.02 -30.97 2.47
N ILE A 306 -24.15 -29.67 2.75
CA ILE A 306 -23.18 -28.87 3.48
C ILE A 306 -23.42 -29.12 4.98
N GLY A 307 -22.40 -29.62 5.68
CA GLY A 307 -22.45 -29.85 7.13
C GLY A 307 -22.57 -28.57 7.95
N ALA A 308 -22.95 -28.71 9.23
CA ALA A 308 -23.22 -27.58 10.12
C ALA A 308 -21.99 -26.66 10.34
N PRO A 309 -22.20 -25.34 10.45
CA PRO A 309 -21.11 -24.36 10.52
C PRO A 309 -20.37 -24.38 11.87
N THR A 310 -19.08 -24.04 11.83
CA THR A 310 -18.34 -23.59 13.01
C THR A 310 -18.54 -22.08 13.19
N HIS A 311 -19.10 -21.66 14.33
CA HIS A 311 -19.32 -20.25 14.68
C HIS A 311 -18.02 -19.43 14.51
N LYS A 312 -18.05 -18.38 13.68
CA LYS A 312 -16.99 -17.36 13.56
C LYS A 312 -17.61 -15.95 13.50
N PRO A 313 -16.83 -14.88 13.78
CA PRO A 313 -17.35 -13.55 14.10
C PRO A 313 -18.15 -12.91 12.95
N LEU A 314 -19.00 -11.93 13.31
CA LEU A 314 -19.90 -11.19 12.41
C LEU A 314 -19.21 -10.35 11.31
N PHE A 315 -17.88 -10.22 11.31
CA PHE A 315 -17.14 -9.44 10.31
C PHE A 315 -15.73 -10.02 10.11
N ASP A 316 -15.42 -10.51 8.90
CA ASP A 316 -14.11 -11.05 8.53
C ASP A 316 -13.57 -10.34 7.28
N ILE A 317 -12.53 -9.50 7.45
CA ILE A 317 -11.86 -8.79 6.37
C ILE A 317 -11.32 -9.73 5.27
N GLU A 318 -11.05 -10.99 5.59
CA GLU A 318 -10.62 -11.99 4.62
C GLU A 318 -11.77 -12.44 3.69
N THR A 319 -13.02 -12.33 4.14
CA THR A 319 -14.21 -12.64 3.31
C THR A 319 -14.70 -11.44 2.51
N MET A 320 -14.26 -10.22 2.86
CA MET A 320 -14.78 -9.00 2.27
C MET A 320 -14.10 -8.65 0.93
N LEU A 321 -14.87 -8.08 0.02
CA LEU A 321 -14.38 -7.37 -1.15
C LEU A 321 -15.20 -6.07 -1.27
N PRO A 322 -14.65 -4.90 -0.89
CA PRO A 322 -15.41 -3.66 -0.82
C PRO A 322 -15.79 -3.15 -2.20
N PHE A 323 -16.95 -2.49 -2.29
CA PHE A 323 -17.40 -1.77 -3.48
C PHE A 323 -18.17 -0.49 -3.10
N GLY A 324 -18.41 0.38 -4.07
CA GLY A 324 -19.19 1.61 -3.86
C GLY A 324 -18.56 2.57 -2.85
N ASP A 325 -19.28 2.89 -1.77
CA ASP A 325 -18.77 3.81 -0.74
C ASP A 325 -17.75 3.15 0.20
N GLN A 326 -17.84 1.83 0.43
CA GLN A 326 -16.91 1.12 1.30
C GLN A 326 -15.47 1.23 0.79
N ILE A 327 -15.29 1.17 -0.54
CA ILE A 327 -13.97 1.31 -1.13
C ILE A 327 -13.45 2.74 -1.04
N ARG A 328 -14.32 3.77 -1.04
CA ARG A 328 -13.87 5.16 -0.88
C ARG A 328 -13.20 5.37 0.47
N GLN A 329 -13.73 4.76 1.53
CA GLN A 329 -13.12 4.79 2.86
C GLN A 329 -11.69 4.22 2.81
N LEU A 330 -11.53 3.02 2.24
CA LEU A 330 -10.22 2.41 2.06
C LEU A 330 -9.26 3.31 1.28
N LEU A 331 -9.68 3.80 0.11
CA LEU A 331 -8.83 4.57 -0.79
C LEU A 331 -8.39 5.91 -0.19
N ASN A 332 -9.17 6.49 0.73
CA ASN A 332 -8.85 7.77 1.35
C ASN A 332 -7.82 7.69 2.47
N HIS A 333 -7.46 6.50 2.98
CA HIS A 333 -6.43 6.40 4.00
C HIS A 333 -5.07 6.92 3.55
N SER A 334 -4.29 7.41 4.52
CA SER A 334 -2.96 8.00 4.30
C SER A 334 -1.88 7.02 3.83
N TYR A 335 -2.11 5.71 3.95
CA TYR A 335 -1.20 4.68 3.44
C TYR A 335 -1.42 4.33 1.96
N ILE A 336 -2.50 4.81 1.34
CA ILE A 336 -2.76 4.63 -0.09
C ILE A 336 -2.49 5.96 -0.79
N ASN A 337 -1.41 6.02 -1.56
CA ASN A 337 -1.00 7.25 -2.22
C ASN A 337 -1.56 7.32 -3.63
N LYS A 338 -1.60 8.54 -4.21
CA LYS A 338 -2.01 8.75 -5.62
C LYS A 338 -1.25 7.85 -6.58
N SER A 339 0.04 7.61 -6.35
CA SER A 339 0.88 6.74 -7.17
C SER A 339 0.42 5.28 -7.16
N ASP A 340 -0.10 4.79 -6.03
CA ASP A 340 -0.62 3.42 -5.92
C ASP A 340 -1.90 3.27 -6.75
N LEU A 341 -2.81 4.25 -6.65
CA LEU A 341 -4.04 4.28 -7.44
C LEU A 341 -3.76 4.38 -8.94
N GLN A 342 -2.82 5.23 -9.34
CA GLN A 342 -2.39 5.33 -10.74
C GLN A 342 -1.74 4.03 -11.23
N SER A 343 -1.03 3.31 -10.37
CA SER A 343 -0.44 2.01 -10.72
C SER A 343 -1.51 0.95 -10.96
N LEU A 344 -2.56 0.92 -10.13
CA LEU A 344 -3.73 0.05 -10.34
C LEU A 344 -4.48 0.41 -11.62
N LEU A 345 -4.78 1.69 -11.85
CA LEU A 345 -5.41 2.14 -13.10
C LEU A 345 -4.60 1.71 -14.32
N LYS A 346 -3.27 1.93 -14.30
CA LYS A 346 -2.38 1.50 -15.38
C LYS A 346 -2.44 -0.01 -15.60
N ALA A 347 -2.49 -0.81 -14.53
CA ALA A 347 -2.61 -2.26 -14.63
C ALA A 347 -3.93 -2.71 -15.28
N ARG A 348 -5.02 -1.93 -15.09
CA ARG A 348 -6.30 -2.11 -15.78
C ARG A 348 -6.32 -1.62 -17.23
N GLY A 349 -5.29 -0.91 -17.67
CA GLY A 349 -5.27 -0.22 -18.97
C GLY A 349 -5.94 1.15 -18.95
N VAL A 350 -6.10 1.76 -17.78
CA VAL A 350 -6.62 3.13 -17.60
C VAL A 350 -5.46 4.07 -17.27
N PHE A 351 -5.32 5.12 -18.07
CA PHE A 351 -4.30 6.16 -17.90
C PHE A 351 -4.96 7.49 -17.58
N THR A 352 -4.27 8.28 -16.77
CA THR A 352 -4.75 9.60 -16.33
C THR A 352 -3.87 10.71 -16.87
N ARG A 353 -4.39 11.94 -16.96
CA ARG A 353 -3.55 13.13 -17.15
C ARG A 353 -2.49 13.26 -16.05
N LYS A 354 -1.37 13.92 -16.36
CA LYS A 354 -0.22 14.11 -15.45
C LYS A 354 -0.62 14.69 -14.08
N GLN A 355 -1.51 15.69 -14.08
CA GLN A 355 -1.99 16.40 -12.89
C GLN A 355 -3.46 16.04 -12.57
N ILE A 356 -3.71 14.79 -12.22
CA ILE A 356 -5.01 14.36 -11.65
C ILE A 356 -4.95 14.36 -10.11
N ALA A 357 -6.00 14.78 -9.42
CA ALA A 357 -6.05 14.71 -7.96
C ALA A 357 -6.40 13.28 -7.51
N LYS A 358 -6.13 12.92 -6.24
CA LYS A 358 -6.49 11.58 -5.72
C LYS A 358 -8.01 11.43 -5.65
N GLU A 359 -8.67 12.53 -5.35
CA GLU A 359 -10.11 12.73 -5.22
C GLU A 359 -10.83 12.48 -6.56
N ASP A 360 -10.17 12.76 -7.69
CA ASP A 360 -10.73 12.51 -9.02
C ASP A 360 -10.61 11.04 -9.45
N ILE A 361 -9.63 10.31 -8.91
CA ILE A 361 -9.41 8.87 -9.19
C ILE A 361 -10.37 7.99 -8.38
N THR A 362 -10.66 8.39 -7.15
CA THR A 362 -11.45 7.59 -6.19
C THR A 362 -12.85 7.22 -6.71
N PRO A 363 -13.63 8.12 -7.34
CA PRO A 363 -14.92 7.78 -7.95
C PRO A 363 -14.84 6.69 -9.02
N PHE A 364 -13.75 6.59 -9.77
CA PHE A 364 -13.57 5.51 -10.76
C PHE A 364 -13.56 4.13 -10.09
N PHE A 365 -12.83 3.99 -8.98
CA PHE A 365 -12.80 2.75 -8.20
C PHE A 365 -14.11 2.51 -7.45
N ALA A 366 -14.86 3.54 -7.07
CA ALA A 366 -16.20 3.36 -6.48
C ALA A 366 -17.22 2.83 -7.50
N LYS A 367 -17.04 3.14 -8.79
CA LYS A 367 -17.88 2.67 -9.91
C LYS A 367 -17.46 1.33 -10.47
N THR A 368 -16.30 0.80 -10.07
CA THR A 368 -15.78 -0.47 -10.59
C THR A 368 -15.50 -1.42 -9.43
N LEU A 369 -15.69 -2.71 -9.62
CA LEU A 369 -15.30 -3.67 -8.59
C LEU A 369 -13.78 -3.85 -8.60
N LEU A 370 -13.16 -3.90 -7.42
CA LEU A 370 -11.81 -4.44 -7.30
C LEU A 370 -11.87 -5.94 -7.48
N SER A 371 -10.91 -6.47 -8.21
CA SER A 371 -10.61 -7.89 -8.14
C SER A 371 -9.93 -8.24 -6.80
N PRO A 372 -10.02 -9.50 -6.33
CA PRO A 372 -9.29 -9.96 -5.16
C PRO A 372 -7.79 -9.60 -5.18
N THR A 373 -7.10 -9.76 -6.32
CA THR A 373 -5.68 -9.43 -6.44
C THR A 373 -5.41 -7.93 -6.25
N GLU A 374 -6.28 -7.07 -6.77
CA GLU A 374 -6.15 -5.61 -6.61
C GLU A 374 -6.45 -5.16 -5.18
N PHE A 375 -7.44 -5.77 -4.53
CA PHE A 375 -7.72 -5.52 -3.13
C PHE A 375 -6.54 -5.92 -2.24
N GLU A 376 -5.91 -7.07 -2.50
CA GLU A 376 -4.68 -7.49 -1.80
C GLU A 376 -3.52 -6.52 -2.01
N PHE A 377 -3.37 -5.97 -3.21
CA PHE A 377 -2.36 -4.95 -3.47
C PHE A 377 -2.54 -3.72 -2.56
N LEU A 378 -3.77 -3.26 -2.37
CA LEU A 378 -4.06 -2.13 -1.47
C LEU A 378 -3.86 -2.51 0.00
N ARG A 379 -4.32 -3.71 0.42
CA ARG A 379 -4.16 -4.20 1.79
C ARG A 379 -2.69 -4.32 2.20
N ARG A 380 -1.81 -4.74 1.29
CA ARG A 380 -0.35 -4.79 1.56
C ARG A 380 0.25 -3.41 1.87
N LYS A 381 -0.35 -2.31 1.42
CA LYS A 381 0.12 -0.95 1.73
C LYS A 381 -0.18 -0.55 3.17
N GLN A 382 -1.33 -1.01 3.69
CA GLN A 382 -1.69 -0.88 5.09
C GLN A 382 -0.69 -1.67 5.96
N ALA A 383 -0.52 -2.96 5.67
CA ALA A 383 0.40 -3.84 6.41
C ALA A 383 1.84 -3.31 6.43
N ALA A 384 2.36 -2.80 5.30
CA ALA A 384 3.71 -2.24 5.25
C ALA A 384 3.89 -0.98 6.12
N LYS A 385 2.83 -0.18 6.32
CA LYS A 385 2.85 0.95 7.26
C LYS A 385 2.79 0.47 8.70
N GLU A 386 1.97 -0.54 8.99
CA GLU A 386 1.80 -1.13 10.32
C GLU A 386 3.00 -1.97 10.79
N ASP A 387 3.76 -2.58 9.89
CA ASP A 387 4.99 -3.32 10.18
C ASP A 387 6.21 -2.39 10.40
N SER A 388 6.05 -1.06 10.35
CA SER A 388 7.16 -0.14 10.56
C SER A 388 7.50 -0.01 12.06
N GLU A 389 8.54 -0.74 12.47
CA GLU A 389 8.97 -0.85 13.87
C GLU A 389 9.78 0.38 14.33
N ASN A 390 9.46 0.87 15.52
CA ASN A 390 10.34 1.72 16.31
C ASN A 390 11.26 0.83 17.15
N PHE A 391 12.46 1.33 17.43
CA PHE A 391 13.44 0.66 18.28
C PHE A 391 13.81 1.55 19.45
N ALA A 392 13.89 0.94 20.63
CA ALA A 392 14.43 1.56 21.84
C ALA A 392 15.44 0.62 22.50
N THR A 393 16.47 1.24 23.07
CA THR A 393 17.58 0.54 23.72
C THR A 393 17.52 0.79 25.23
N THR A 394 17.53 -0.29 26.00
CA THR A 394 17.65 -0.29 27.45
C THR A 394 18.96 -0.98 27.86
N TYR A 395 19.64 -0.48 28.88
CA TYR A 395 20.93 -0.99 29.34
C TYR A 395 20.81 -1.62 30.73
N LEU A 396 21.61 -2.65 30.98
CA LEU A 396 21.85 -3.22 32.30
C LEU A 396 23.30 -2.94 32.70
N ASN A 397 23.55 -2.68 33.98
CA ASN A 397 24.90 -2.37 34.45
C ASN A 397 25.77 -3.62 34.57
N SER A 398 25.17 -4.81 34.66
CA SER A 398 25.84 -6.10 34.79
C SER A 398 25.79 -6.90 33.49
N ASP A 399 26.72 -7.84 33.33
CA ASP A 399 26.68 -8.84 32.26
C ASP A 399 25.76 -10.01 32.63
N ILE A 400 25.03 -10.51 31.65
CA ILE A 400 24.34 -11.79 31.71
C ILE A 400 25.24 -12.80 30.98
N THR A 401 26.04 -13.52 31.76
CA THR A 401 26.95 -14.55 31.24
C THR A 401 26.27 -15.92 31.09
N GLU A 402 25.13 -16.11 31.74
CA GLU A 402 24.42 -17.38 31.86
C GLU A 402 23.28 -17.53 30.85
N ASP A 403 22.88 -18.77 30.56
CA ASP A 403 21.79 -19.04 29.64
C ASP A 403 20.42 -18.67 30.25
N VAL A 404 19.83 -17.59 29.75
CA VAL A 404 18.54 -17.04 30.19
C VAL A 404 17.36 -17.93 29.77
N SER A 405 17.57 -18.97 28.96
CA SER A 405 16.51 -19.89 28.50
C SER A 405 15.69 -20.49 29.66
N THR A 406 16.35 -20.81 30.78
CA THR A 406 15.69 -21.35 31.98
C THR A 406 14.82 -20.30 32.69
N VAL A 407 15.31 -19.06 32.74
CA VAL A 407 14.61 -17.91 33.33
C VAL A 407 13.34 -17.60 32.53
N LEU A 408 13.42 -17.70 31.20
CA LEU A 408 12.29 -17.47 30.31
C LEU A 408 11.18 -18.48 30.54
N THR A 409 11.52 -19.77 30.67
CA THR A 409 10.51 -20.81 30.94
C THR A 409 9.68 -20.51 32.19
N ILE A 410 10.30 -19.92 33.22
CA ILE A 410 9.64 -19.50 34.47
C ILE A 410 8.83 -18.21 34.27
N ALA A 411 9.35 -17.24 33.52
CA ALA A 411 8.74 -15.92 33.33
C ALA A 411 7.53 -15.96 32.36
N LEU A 412 7.55 -16.83 31.35
CA LEU A 412 6.57 -16.88 30.26
C LEU A 412 5.09 -16.91 30.73
N PRO A 413 4.68 -17.75 31.71
CA PRO A 413 3.29 -17.77 32.18
C PRO A 413 2.86 -16.44 32.82
N VAL A 414 3.74 -15.83 33.61
CA VAL A 414 3.47 -14.55 34.30
C VAL A 414 3.36 -13.42 33.29
N ILE A 415 4.27 -13.37 32.30
CA ILE A 415 4.22 -12.38 31.22
C ILE A 415 2.89 -12.48 30.48
N LYS A 416 2.46 -13.69 30.08
CA LYS A 416 1.18 -13.89 29.38
C LYS A 416 0.00 -13.41 30.22
N GLN A 417 0.00 -13.70 31.52
CA GLN A 417 -1.06 -13.29 32.44
C GLN A 417 -1.14 -11.77 32.56
N GLU A 418 0.00 -11.09 32.75
CA GLU A 418 0.08 -9.63 32.86
C GLU A 418 -0.33 -8.93 31.56
N ILE A 419 0.10 -9.43 30.40
CA ILE A 419 -0.31 -8.90 29.10
C ILE A 419 -1.82 -9.04 28.89
N THR A 420 -2.37 -10.23 29.12
CA THR A 420 -3.82 -10.49 28.94
C THR A 420 -4.68 -9.62 29.87
N LYS A 421 -4.21 -9.41 31.11
CA LYS A 421 -4.90 -8.57 32.09
C LYS A 421 -4.87 -7.09 31.70
N LYS A 422 -3.74 -6.61 31.17
CA LYS A 422 -3.56 -5.18 30.84
C LYS A 422 -4.18 -4.82 29.48
N PHE A 423 -4.25 -5.77 28.54
CA PHE A 423 -4.71 -5.54 27.18
C PHE A 423 -5.84 -6.52 26.79
N PRO A 424 -7.07 -6.33 27.28
CA PRO A 424 -8.19 -7.25 27.02
C PRO A 424 -8.63 -7.30 25.55
N ASN A 425 -8.29 -6.28 24.76
CA ASN A 425 -8.62 -6.19 23.33
C ASN A 425 -7.47 -6.67 22.42
N CYS A 426 -6.40 -7.23 22.99
CA CYS A 426 -5.27 -7.78 22.25
C CYS A 426 -5.19 -9.29 22.48
N GLU A 427 -5.10 -10.04 21.39
CA GLU A 427 -4.87 -11.48 21.41
C GLU A 427 -3.41 -11.77 21.04
N LEU A 428 -2.66 -12.41 21.93
CA LEU A 428 -1.29 -12.84 21.62
C LEU A 428 -1.36 -14.03 20.66
N LEU A 429 -0.88 -13.85 19.42
CA LEU A 429 -1.02 -14.84 18.33
C LEU A 429 -0.01 -15.99 18.43
N ASN A 430 1.13 -15.76 19.07
CA ASN A 430 2.18 -16.75 19.27
C ASN A 430 2.55 -16.84 20.75
N ASP A 431 2.82 -18.05 21.23
CA ASP A 431 3.62 -18.21 22.44
C ASP A 431 4.96 -17.51 22.21
N LEU A 432 5.26 -16.49 23.03
CA LEU A 432 6.48 -15.68 22.98
C LEU A 432 7.68 -16.54 22.55
N ARG A 433 8.11 -16.38 21.30
CA ARG A 433 9.07 -17.28 20.67
C ARG A 433 10.47 -16.87 21.06
N VAL A 434 11.20 -17.79 21.66
CA VAL A 434 12.58 -17.57 22.06
C VAL A 434 13.49 -18.13 20.98
N GLU A 435 14.35 -17.28 20.42
CA GLU A 435 15.30 -17.62 19.37
C GLU A 435 16.69 -17.18 19.78
N ARG A 436 17.69 -18.05 19.57
CA ARG A 436 19.08 -17.68 19.73
C ARG A 436 19.62 -17.21 18.38
N LYS A 437 20.08 -15.97 18.31
CA LYS A 437 20.69 -15.38 17.11
C LYS A 437 22.07 -15.98 16.87
N GLU A 438 22.56 -15.87 15.64
CA GLU A 438 23.87 -16.43 15.22
C GLU A 438 25.04 -15.85 16.02
N ASN A 439 24.91 -14.60 16.49
CA ASN A 439 25.88 -13.93 17.36
C ASN A 439 25.78 -14.36 18.84
N GLY A 440 24.85 -15.25 19.20
CA GLY A 440 24.65 -15.76 20.56
C GLY A 440 23.59 -15.02 21.37
N ASP A 441 23.07 -13.88 20.88
CA ASP A 441 22.04 -13.10 21.54
C ASP A 441 20.71 -13.86 21.65
N LEU A 442 19.93 -13.51 22.66
CA LEU A 442 18.64 -14.15 22.92
C LEU A 442 17.50 -13.19 22.56
N ALA A 443 16.67 -13.57 21.59
CA ALA A 443 15.54 -12.80 21.13
C ALA A 443 14.22 -13.41 21.58
N ILE A 444 13.30 -12.57 22.05
CA ILE A 444 11.92 -12.91 22.38
C ILE A 444 11.03 -12.20 21.37
N ASN A 445 10.51 -12.97 20.42
CA ASN A 445 9.61 -12.49 19.39
C ASN A 445 8.17 -12.68 19.81
N PHE A 446 7.34 -11.66 19.61
CA PHE A 446 5.93 -11.72 19.93
C PHE A 446 5.06 -11.00 18.89
N GLU A 447 3.86 -11.53 18.70
CA GLU A 447 2.87 -10.97 17.80
C GLU A 447 1.54 -10.87 18.55
N ALA A 448 0.91 -9.71 18.46
CA ALA A 448 -0.40 -9.46 19.04
C ALA A 448 -1.36 -9.00 17.93
N ASN A 449 -2.59 -9.52 17.95
CA ASN A 449 -3.68 -9.03 17.14
C ASN A 449 -4.53 -8.09 17.99
N LYS A 450 -4.59 -6.82 17.64
CA LYS A 450 -5.43 -5.84 18.32
C LYS A 450 -6.78 -5.76 17.61
N PHE A 451 -7.86 -5.84 18.37
CA PHE A 451 -9.21 -5.61 17.86
C PHE A 451 -9.73 -4.24 18.33
N ASP A 452 -10.12 -3.39 17.39
CA ASP A 452 -10.67 -2.06 17.66
C ASP A 452 -11.95 -1.82 16.85
N LEU A 453 -13.10 -2.06 17.50
CA LEU A 453 -14.42 -1.91 16.88
C LEU A 453 -14.80 -0.45 16.63
N ASN A 454 -14.06 0.52 17.18
CA ASN A 454 -14.30 1.95 16.95
C ASN A 454 -13.58 2.47 15.71
N LYS A 455 -12.69 1.66 15.11
CA LYS A 455 -12.00 2.01 13.87
C LYS A 455 -12.83 1.61 12.66
N ASP A 456 -12.51 2.23 11.53
CA ASP A 456 -13.07 1.87 10.23
C ASP A 456 -12.89 0.37 9.96
N TRP A 457 -13.78 -0.20 9.15
CA TRP A 457 -13.80 -1.64 8.85
C TRP A 457 -12.46 -2.18 8.30
N THR A 458 -11.64 -1.30 7.75
CA THR A 458 -10.28 -1.55 7.25
C THR A 458 -9.26 -1.80 8.38
N ASP A 459 -9.42 -1.16 9.54
CA ASP A 459 -8.47 -1.14 10.67
C ASP A 459 -9.02 -1.88 11.92
N VAL A 460 -10.10 -2.65 11.79
CA VAL A 460 -10.76 -3.35 12.91
C VAL A 460 -9.84 -4.35 13.60
N SER A 461 -8.93 -4.96 12.84
CA SER A 461 -7.90 -5.83 13.37
C SER A 461 -6.54 -5.44 12.80
N SER A 462 -5.56 -5.17 13.66
CA SER A 462 -4.19 -4.93 13.23
C SER A 462 -3.23 -5.92 13.88
N LYS A 463 -2.36 -6.48 13.05
CA LYS A 463 -1.29 -7.36 13.52
C LYS A 463 -0.11 -6.50 13.91
N GLN A 464 0.28 -6.58 15.17
CA GLN A 464 1.38 -5.81 15.74
C GLN A 464 2.49 -6.77 16.15
N ARG A 465 3.72 -6.38 15.87
CA ARG A 465 4.91 -7.17 16.18
C ARG A 465 5.76 -6.46 17.21
N GLY A 466 6.49 -7.25 17.97
CA GLY A 466 7.57 -6.78 18.80
C GLY A 466 8.62 -7.84 19.01
N GLU A 467 9.82 -7.37 19.33
CA GLU A 467 11.00 -8.19 19.60
C GLU A 467 11.70 -7.59 20.82
N VAL A 468 12.17 -8.44 21.75
CA VAL A 468 13.09 -8.05 22.81
C VAL A 468 14.34 -8.90 22.70
N VAL A 469 15.48 -8.28 22.43
CA VAL A 469 16.79 -8.93 22.30
C VAL A 469 17.64 -8.61 23.51
N PHE A 470 18.11 -9.64 24.20
CA PHE A 470 19.13 -9.57 25.22
C PHE A 470 20.47 -9.96 24.57
N GLY A 471 21.39 -9.00 24.47
CA GLY A 471 22.70 -9.20 23.85
C GLY A 471 23.82 -8.51 24.61
N ARG A 472 25.06 -8.85 24.30
CA ARG A 472 26.24 -8.18 24.90
C ARG A 472 26.63 -6.95 24.09
N ARG A 473 27.15 -5.92 24.78
CA ARG A 473 27.86 -4.83 24.06
C ARG A 473 29.15 -5.39 23.47
N GLU A 474 29.27 -5.38 22.15
CA GLU A 474 30.49 -5.83 21.45
C GLU A 474 31.73 -4.94 21.70
N ASN A 475 31.55 -3.72 22.23
CA ASN A 475 32.60 -2.68 22.26
C ASN A 475 33.13 -2.26 23.64
N GLU A 476 32.81 -2.97 24.73
CA GLU A 476 33.39 -2.68 26.05
C GLU A 476 34.12 -3.88 26.65
N GLU A 477 35.33 -3.66 27.18
CA GLU A 477 36.00 -4.58 28.12
C GLU A 477 35.14 -4.87 29.39
N SER A 478 34.04 -4.13 29.58
CA SER A 478 33.18 -4.16 30.78
C SER A 478 32.13 -5.28 30.81
N GLY A 479 31.88 -5.97 29.69
CA GLY A 479 30.92 -7.08 29.62
C GLY A 479 29.44 -6.69 29.76
N LYS A 480 29.03 -5.41 29.81
CA LYS A 480 27.63 -5.05 30.11
C LYS A 480 26.60 -5.58 29.09
N THR A 481 25.42 -5.97 29.58
CA THR A 481 24.29 -6.43 28.75
C THR A 481 23.44 -5.27 28.23
N GLN A 482 23.11 -5.33 26.95
CA GLN A 482 22.18 -4.45 26.25
C GLN A 482 20.87 -5.19 25.96
N VAL A 483 19.75 -4.51 26.19
CA VAL A 483 18.41 -4.99 25.87
C VAL A 483 17.82 -4.09 24.80
N VAL A 484 17.69 -4.60 23.58
CA VAL A 484 17.08 -3.88 22.46
C VAL A 484 15.64 -4.32 22.32
N SER A 485 14.72 -3.36 22.24
CA SER A 485 13.31 -3.63 22.00
C SER A 485 12.87 -3.02 20.67
N ALA A 486 12.23 -3.83 19.84
CA ALA A 486 11.52 -3.41 18.64
C ALA A 486 10.02 -3.49 18.90
N TYR A 487 9.26 -2.52 18.42
CA TYR A 487 7.80 -2.49 18.56
C TYR A 487 7.15 -1.71 17.43
N SER A 488 6.04 -2.22 16.90
CA SER A 488 5.27 -1.54 15.87
C SER A 488 4.11 -0.67 16.40
N SER A 489 3.91 -0.63 17.72
CA SER A 489 2.82 0.12 18.36
C SER A 489 3.13 0.47 19.82
N ASN A 490 2.34 1.37 20.41
CA ASN A 490 2.46 1.68 21.84
C ASN A 490 2.09 0.48 22.73
N GLU A 491 1.14 -0.35 22.31
CA GLU A 491 0.78 -1.58 23.01
C GLU A 491 1.95 -2.57 23.01
N THR A 492 2.56 -2.83 21.84
CA THR A 492 3.73 -3.72 21.76
C THR A 492 4.95 -3.14 22.48
N ARG A 493 5.10 -1.81 22.56
CA ARG A 493 6.09 -1.14 23.43
C ARG A 493 5.86 -1.47 24.91
N GLN A 494 4.62 -1.37 25.37
CA GLN A 494 4.27 -1.68 26.76
C GLN A 494 4.39 -3.19 27.05
N MET A 495 4.08 -4.06 26.09
CA MET A 495 4.33 -5.51 26.20
C MET A 495 5.82 -5.81 26.32
N ALA A 496 6.66 -5.18 25.49
CA ALA A 496 8.12 -5.28 25.61
C ALA A 496 8.60 -4.83 26.99
N ALA A 497 8.07 -3.74 27.54
CA ALA A 497 8.40 -3.29 28.89
C ALA A 497 8.00 -4.30 29.98
N ILE A 498 6.86 -4.98 29.84
CA ILE A 498 6.45 -6.08 30.74
C ILE A 498 7.42 -7.25 30.64
N ILE A 499 7.79 -7.65 29.41
CA ILE A 499 8.76 -8.72 29.16
C ILE A 499 10.09 -8.40 29.85
N ILE A 500 10.66 -7.21 29.59
CA ILE A 500 11.93 -6.79 30.19
C ILE A 500 11.84 -6.80 31.71
N LYS A 501 10.77 -6.24 32.28
CA LYS A 501 10.58 -6.18 33.75
C LYS A 501 10.52 -7.57 34.38
N GLU A 502 9.76 -8.49 33.80
CA GLU A 502 9.58 -9.83 34.37
C GLU A 502 10.83 -10.69 34.20
N VAL A 503 11.50 -10.61 33.04
CA VAL A 503 12.78 -11.31 32.81
C VAL A 503 13.85 -10.81 33.79
N VAL A 504 14.03 -9.50 33.92
CA VAL A 504 14.99 -8.90 34.88
C VAL A 504 14.62 -9.26 36.33
N SER A 505 13.33 -9.29 36.68
CA SER A 505 12.91 -9.70 38.02
C SER A 505 13.26 -11.16 38.33
N ASN A 506 13.16 -12.07 37.36
CA ASN A 506 13.48 -13.47 37.57
C ASN A 506 15.00 -13.70 37.55
N LEU A 507 15.76 -12.99 36.72
CA LEU A 507 17.23 -12.98 36.78
C LEU A 507 17.75 -12.59 38.17
N LYS A 508 17.13 -11.60 38.82
CA LYS A 508 17.47 -11.20 40.20
C LYS A 508 17.12 -12.27 41.23
N LYS A 509 15.96 -12.93 41.09
CA LYS A 509 15.55 -14.02 42.01
C LYS A 509 16.46 -15.24 41.92
N MET A 510 17.13 -15.42 40.79
CA MET A 510 18.06 -16.51 40.52
C MET A 510 19.52 -16.12 40.81
N ASP A 511 19.77 -14.94 41.41
CA ASP A 511 21.10 -14.39 41.70
C ASP A 511 22.03 -14.23 40.46
N ILE A 512 21.45 -14.18 39.25
CA ILE A 512 22.19 -13.94 37.99
C ILE A 512 22.50 -12.45 37.81
N LEU A 513 21.57 -11.59 38.28
CA LEU A 513 21.74 -10.14 38.30
C LEU A 513 21.72 -9.62 39.75
N PRO A 514 22.55 -8.61 40.09
CA PRO A 514 22.48 -7.96 41.39
C PRO A 514 21.09 -7.37 41.67
N ALA A 515 20.66 -7.40 42.93
CA ALA A 515 19.34 -6.92 43.33
C ALA A 515 19.14 -5.43 43.01
N GLU A 516 20.21 -4.65 43.10
CA GLU A 516 20.29 -3.22 42.82
C GLU A 516 20.35 -2.87 41.33
N ASP A 517 20.67 -3.80 40.44
CA ASP A 517 20.81 -3.51 39.00
C ASP A 517 19.45 -3.14 38.41
N LYS A 518 19.39 -2.09 37.60
CA LYS A 518 18.13 -1.56 37.07
C LYS A 518 18.26 -1.30 35.57
N PRO A 519 17.21 -1.58 34.79
CA PRO A 519 17.19 -1.19 33.39
C PRO A 519 17.27 0.33 33.25
N VAL A 520 18.29 0.82 32.57
CA VAL A 520 18.53 2.25 32.31
C VAL A 520 18.15 2.57 30.87
N LYS A 521 17.32 3.59 30.68
CA LYS A 521 16.90 4.11 29.36
C LYS A 521 17.58 5.45 29.11
N LEU A 522 17.73 5.81 27.84
CA LEU A 522 18.19 7.15 27.46
C LEU A 522 16.99 8.08 27.33
N LEU A 523 16.80 8.97 28.30
CA LEU A 523 15.68 9.90 28.40
C LEU A 523 16.09 11.31 28.00
N SER A 524 15.13 12.14 27.59
CA SER A 524 15.42 13.55 27.26
C SER A 524 15.97 14.32 28.46
N ASN A 525 15.52 14.03 29.69
CA ASN A 525 16.03 14.70 30.90
C ASN A 525 17.43 14.25 31.34
N ASP A 526 18.02 13.25 30.67
CA ASP A 526 19.44 12.92 30.87
C ASP A 526 20.36 13.99 30.26
N PHE A 527 19.81 14.89 29.43
CA PHE A 527 20.52 15.96 28.75
C PHE A 527 19.98 17.34 29.16
N SER A 528 20.86 18.34 29.27
CA SER A 528 20.40 19.74 29.17
C SER A 528 19.88 20.03 27.76
N ARG A 529 19.07 21.10 27.61
CA ARG A 529 18.46 21.47 26.31
C ARG A 529 19.49 21.59 25.17
N VAL A 530 20.61 22.26 25.44
CA VAL A 530 21.70 22.43 24.46
C VAL A 530 22.41 21.11 24.18
N GLN A 531 22.70 20.30 25.22
CA GLN A 531 23.31 18.98 25.05
C GLN A 531 22.43 18.05 24.22
N ARG A 532 21.10 18.11 24.40
CA ARG A 532 20.15 17.31 23.62
C ARG A 532 20.22 17.65 22.13
N ASN A 533 20.22 18.94 21.80
CA ASN A 533 20.35 19.36 20.41
C ASN A 533 21.69 18.92 19.81
N HIS A 534 22.79 19.04 20.56
CA HIS A 534 24.10 18.57 20.10
C HIS A 534 24.14 17.05 19.95
N PHE A 535 23.51 16.31 20.84
CA PHE A 535 23.38 14.85 20.75
C PHE A 535 22.60 14.42 19.49
N LEU A 536 21.53 15.13 19.10
CA LEU A 536 20.84 14.83 17.83
C LEU A 536 21.69 15.20 16.61
N MET A 537 22.41 16.32 16.67
CA MET A 537 23.31 16.74 15.60
C MET A 537 24.53 15.83 15.44
N SER A 538 25.00 15.16 16.48
CA SER A 538 26.18 14.28 16.41
C SER A 538 25.95 13.03 15.55
N PHE A 539 24.69 12.68 15.22
CA PHE A 539 24.37 11.62 14.26
C PHE A 539 24.62 12.03 12.79
N LEU A 540 24.91 13.31 12.54
CA LEU A 540 25.22 13.86 11.22
C LEU A 540 26.73 13.95 10.96
N GLU A 541 27.54 13.71 11.98
CA GLU A 541 29.01 13.79 11.88
C GLU A 541 29.61 12.49 11.33
N SER A 542 30.86 12.56 10.85
CA SER A 542 31.60 11.36 10.44
C SER A 542 31.97 10.52 11.66
N ILE A 543 31.63 9.24 11.59
CA ILE A 543 31.61 8.30 12.72
C ILE A 543 32.91 7.47 12.70
N PRO A 544 33.38 6.92 13.84
CA PRO A 544 34.52 6.01 13.91
C PRO A 544 34.55 4.93 12.81
N SER A 545 35.77 4.57 12.40
CA SER A 545 36.11 3.67 11.29
C SER A 545 35.59 2.22 11.37
N LYS A 546 34.79 1.88 12.39
CA LYS A 546 34.31 0.52 12.68
C LYS A 546 32.86 0.24 12.26
N VAL A 547 32.06 1.24 11.90
CA VAL A 547 30.68 1.04 11.39
C VAL A 547 30.62 1.21 9.88
N SER A 548 29.72 0.46 9.24
CA SER A 548 29.52 0.50 7.78
C SER A 548 28.45 1.49 7.35
N LEU A 549 27.72 2.06 8.32
CA LEU A 549 26.73 3.11 8.14
C LEU A 549 27.38 4.50 8.14
N GLN A 550 27.15 5.29 7.10
CA GLN A 550 27.73 6.62 6.90
C GLN A 550 26.65 7.66 6.62
N PHE A 551 26.66 8.79 7.34
CA PHE A 551 25.72 9.88 7.10
C PHE A 551 25.88 10.44 5.68
N ARG A 552 24.76 10.79 5.05
CA ARG A 552 24.75 11.41 3.73
C ARG A 552 24.08 12.78 3.72
N GLN A 553 22.86 12.88 4.22
CA GLN A 553 22.11 14.15 4.26
C GLN A 553 20.95 14.07 5.24
N LEU A 554 20.54 15.23 5.76
CA LEU A 554 19.35 15.42 6.57
C LEU A 554 18.17 15.83 5.66
N THR A 555 17.05 15.13 5.82
CA THR A 555 15.87 15.27 4.94
C THR A 555 14.65 15.84 5.66
N SER A 556 14.54 15.63 6.98
CA SER A 556 13.50 16.21 7.83
C SER A 556 14.03 16.58 9.20
N VAL A 557 13.54 17.68 9.76
CA VAL A 557 13.79 18.11 11.14
C VAL A 557 12.50 18.62 11.75
N ASP A 558 12.08 17.96 12.82
CA ASP A 558 10.92 18.32 13.63
C ASP A 558 11.41 19.12 14.84
N PHE A 559 10.85 20.31 15.06
CA PHE A 559 11.33 21.22 16.10
C PHE A 559 10.24 22.18 16.60
N THR A 560 10.53 22.82 17.72
CA THR A 560 9.82 24.01 18.21
C THR A 560 10.79 25.10 18.61
N LEU A 561 10.27 26.26 18.99
CA LEU A 561 11.05 27.38 19.53
C LEU A 561 11.27 27.21 21.02
N ASP A 562 12.52 27.40 21.46
CA ASP A 562 12.80 27.56 22.87
C ASP A 562 12.37 28.96 23.32
N THR A 563 11.14 29.09 23.82
CA THR A 563 10.61 30.37 24.32
C THR A 563 11.37 30.92 25.53
N ASP A 564 12.18 30.09 26.19
CA ASP A 564 12.92 30.40 27.42
C ASP A 564 14.41 30.67 27.15
N ALA A 565 14.87 30.53 25.90
CA ALA A 565 16.26 30.79 25.54
C ALA A 565 16.63 32.28 25.69
N GLU A 566 17.78 32.54 26.31
CA GLU A 566 18.36 33.89 26.39
C GLU A 566 18.85 34.33 25.00
N GLY A 567 18.29 35.42 24.48
CA GLY A 567 18.73 36.00 23.20
C GLY A 567 18.11 35.36 21.95
N LEU A 568 16.80 35.10 21.96
CA LEU A 568 16.04 34.65 20.79
C LEU A 568 16.32 35.56 19.56
N PRO A 569 16.73 35.01 18.39
CA PRO A 569 16.94 35.80 17.19
C PRO A 569 15.70 36.63 16.81
N GLU A 570 15.89 37.83 16.26
CA GLU A 570 14.79 38.73 15.88
C GLU A 570 13.75 38.04 14.96
N GLU A 571 14.22 37.20 14.04
CA GLU A 571 13.38 36.40 13.13
C GLU A 571 12.39 35.48 13.88
N PHE A 572 12.77 34.97 15.06
CA PHE A 572 11.97 34.05 15.85
C PHE A 572 11.04 34.74 16.86
N ILE A 573 11.25 36.04 17.15
CA ILE A 573 10.40 36.81 18.06
C ILE A 573 8.94 36.79 17.59
N SER A 574 8.73 36.91 16.27
CA SER A 574 7.39 36.91 15.67
C SER A 574 6.65 35.57 15.79
N LEU A 575 7.37 34.49 16.03
CA LEU A 575 6.87 33.11 16.11
C LEU A 575 6.64 32.65 17.56
N LYS A 576 7.24 33.34 18.53
CA LYS A 576 7.11 33.04 19.97
C LYS A 576 5.64 33.00 20.39
N ASN A 577 5.23 31.92 21.08
CA ASN A 577 3.86 31.66 21.55
C ASN A 577 2.78 31.64 20.44
N ARG A 578 3.17 31.48 19.18
CA ARG A 578 2.25 31.35 18.02
C ARG A 578 2.47 30.08 17.22
N VAL A 579 3.66 29.52 17.30
CA VAL A 579 4.05 28.29 16.61
C VAL A 579 4.38 27.25 17.67
N ASP A 580 3.54 26.23 17.75
CA ASP A 580 3.71 25.13 18.71
C ASP A 580 4.71 24.09 18.18
N GLU A 581 4.62 23.76 16.89
CA GLU A 581 5.47 22.77 16.22
C GLU A 581 5.79 23.21 14.79
N SER A 582 6.96 22.83 14.29
CA SER A 582 7.43 23.13 12.95
C SER A 582 8.27 21.99 12.39
N ILE A 583 8.23 21.84 11.06
CA ILE A 583 8.99 20.81 10.35
C ILE A 583 9.70 21.46 9.18
N PHE A 584 11.01 21.25 9.08
CA PHE A 584 11.75 21.46 7.84
C PHE A 584 11.80 20.15 7.07
N THR A 585 11.35 20.15 5.81
CA THR A 585 11.52 19.00 4.90
C THR A 585 12.27 19.44 3.65
N GLY A 586 13.30 18.70 3.25
CA GLY A 586 14.14 19.08 2.12
C GLY A 586 15.28 18.12 1.84
N ARG A 587 16.38 18.66 1.32
CA ARG A 587 17.64 17.96 1.07
C ARG A 587 18.76 18.79 1.68
N ASN A 588 19.80 18.13 2.19
CA ASN A 588 20.94 18.74 2.87
C ASN A 588 20.53 19.78 3.94
N LEU A 589 19.53 19.46 4.78
CA LEU A 589 19.04 20.40 5.79
C LEU A 589 20.09 20.75 6.85
N GLU A 590 21.12 19.93 7.01
CA GLU A 590 22.28 20.17 7.87
C GLU A 590 23.08 21.42 7.49
N GLU A 591 22.94 21.92 6.25
CA GLU A 591 23.66 23.10 5.75
C GLU A 591 22.91 24.42 5.99
N ILE A 592 21.64 24.38 6.42
CA ILE A 592 20.84 25.60 6.53
C ILE A 592 21.26 26.45 7.73
N LYS A 593 21.06 27.77 7.62
CA LYS A 593 21.40 28.76 8.67
C LYS A 593 20.86 28.37 10.05
N TYR A 594 19.64 27.83 10.12
CA TYR A 594 18.98 27.46 11.37
C TYR A 594 19.62 26.30 12.14
N LEU A 595 20.39 25.43 11.45
CA LEU A 595 21.11 24.31 12.07
C LEU A 595 22.61 24.59 12.23
N THR A 596 23.19 25.37 11.32
CA THR A 596 24.62 25.67 11.31
C THR A 596 25.00 26.77 12.31
N ASP A 597 24.22 27.86 12.36
CA ASP A 597 24.46 28.98 13.27
C ASP A 597 24.02 28.64 14.70
N LYS A 598 24.97 28.74 15.64
CA LYS A 598 24.74 28.45 17.06
C LYS A 598 23.60 29.28 17.64
N GLN A 599 23.46 30.56 17.27
CA GLN A 599 22.43 31.43 17.85
C GLN A 599 21.02 30.94 17.50
N TYR A 600 20.83 30.47 16.26
CA TYR A 600 19.53 29.95 15.82
C TYR A 600 19.32 28.54 16.37
N ARG A 601 20.33 27.68 16.28
CA ARG A 601 20.25 26.29 16.75
C ARG A 601 19.94 26.19 18.25
N ASP A 602 20.56 27.02 19.07
CA ASP A 602 20.35 27.01 20.53
C ASP A 602 18.98 27.63 20.91
N ALA A 603 18.33 28.35 19.99
CA ALA A 603 16.96 28.87 20.16
C ALA A 603 15.87 27.88 19.70
N LEU A 604 16.25 26.69 19.21
CA LEU A 604 15.32 25.63 18.80
C LEU A 604 15.34 24.47 19.81
N ILE A 605 14.23 23.76 19.90
CA ILE A 605 14.12 22.47 20.58
C ILE A 605 13.83 21.43 19.51
N PHE A 606 14.78 20.53 19.26
CA PHE A 606 14.60 19.45 18.29
C PHE A 606 13.89 18.24 18.91
N TYR A 607 12.92 17.70 18.17
CA TYR A 607 12.17 16.50 18.53
C TYR A 607 12.69 15.27 17.79
N ALA A 608 12.78 15.35 16.46
CA ALA A 608 13.08 14.22 15.60
C ALA A 608 13.81 14.64 14.34
N PHE A 609 14.79 13.86 13.92
CA PHE A 609 15.55 14.02 12.68
C PHE A 609 15.25 12.85 11.76
N VAL A 610 15.25 13.09 10.45
CA VAL A 610 15.21 12.04 9.43
C VAL A 610 16.43 12.21 8.53
N ALA A 611 17.38 11.31 8.65
CA ALA A 611 18.61 11.34 7.87
C ALA A 611 18.72 10.14 6.93
N GLU A 612 19.31 10.40 5.76
CA GLU A 612 19.72 9.37 4.82
C GLU A 612 21.16 8.96 5.14
N TYR A 613 21.39 7.65 5.22
CA TYR A 613 22.70 7.04 5.41
C TYR A 613 23.03 6.13 4.23
N HIS A 614 24.31 6.03 3.90
CA HIS A 614 24.85 4.97 3.05
C HIS A 614 25.28 3.79 3.92
N PHE A 615 25.08 2.57 3.42
CA PHE A 615 25.58 1.37 4.08
C PHE A 615 26.36 0.49 3.11
N LYS A 616 27.24 -0.35 3.67
CA LYS A 616 28.01 -1.37 2.96
C LYS A 616 28.20 -2.60 3.85
N TYR A 617 27.40 -3.63 3.65
CA TYR A 617 27.46 -4.87 4.44
C TYR A 617 27.87 -6.06 3.60
N ASP A 618 28.48 -7.05 4.23
CA ASP A 618 28.70 -8.38 3.63
C ASP A 618 27.51 -9.27 3.98
N LEU A 619 26.84 -9.81 2.97
CA LEU A 619 25.78 -10.80 3.10
C LEU A 619 26.25 -12.09 2.42
N ASP A 620 26.57 -13.11 3.21
CA ASP A 620 26.95 -14.44 2.72
C ASP A 620 28.09 -14.42 1.66
N GLY A 621 29.05 -13.48 1.78
CA GLY A 621 30.18 -13.31 0.86
C GLY A 621 29.93 -12.32 -0.29
N GLU A 622 28.74 -11.72 -0.38
CA GLU A 622 28.42 -10.64 -1.31
C GLU A 622 28.37 -9.28 -0.59
N VAL A 623 29.22 -8.34 -1.01
CA VAL A 623 29.20 -6.98 -0.45
C VAL A 623 28.05 -6.17 -1.05
N VAL A 624 27.00 -5.97 -0.27
CA VAL A 624 25.83 -5.17 -0.63
C VAL A 624 25.99 -3.73 -0.15
N LYS A 625 25.93 -2.78 -1.10
CA LYS A 625 25.90 -1.34 -0.82
C LYS A 625 24.47 -0.82 -0.96
N GLY A 626 24.12 0.27 -0.29
CA GLY A 626 22.81 0.88 -0.44
C GLY A 626 22.66 2.19 0.31
N LYS A 627 21.42 2.66 0.35
CA LYS A 627 21.00 3.81 1.17
C LYS A 627 19.82 3.43 2.06
N THR A 628 19.75 4.02 3.24
CA THR A 628 18.66 3.81 4.21
C THR A 628 18.25 5.16 4.78
N GLU A 629 16.96 5.34 5.06
CA GLU A 629 16.46 6.50 5.80
C GLU A 629 16.13 6.08 7.22
N ILE A 630 16.68 6.80 8.20
CA ILE A 630 16.47 6.56 9.62
C ILE A 630 15.89 7.82 10.23
N GLU A 631 14.74 7.67 10.87
CA GLU A 631 14.14 8.66 11.75
C GLU A 631 14.60 8.39 13.18
N PHE A 632 15.05 9.40 13.90
CA PHE A 632 15.52 9.24 15.28
C PHE A 632 15.29 10.50 16.10
N GLY A 633 15.12 10.31 17.40
CA GLY A 633 14.94 11.39 18.36
C GLY A 633 14.03 10.99 19.50
N PHE A 634 13.39 11.98 20.12
CA PHE A 634 12.46 11.80 21.23
C PHE A 634 11.04 11.76 20.68
N LEU A 635 10.70 10.65 20.00
CA LEU A 635 9.54 10.55 19.08
C LEU A 635 8.17 10.59 19.76
N ASP A 636 8.11 10.34 21.08
CA ASP A 636 6.88 10.23 21.89
C ASP A 636 6.23 11.60 22.21
N THR A 637 6.78 12.69 21.67
CA THR A 637 6.46 14.07 22.10
C THR A 637 5.69 14.87 21.06
N ARG A 638 5.17 14.22 20.01
CA ARG A 638 4.41 14.90 18.92
C ARG A 638 3.10 15.55 19.37
N HIS A 639 2.82 15.58 20.67
CA HIS A 639 1.58 16.10 21.24
C HIS A 639 1.82 16.81 22.58
N GLN A 640 1.90 18.15 22.49
CA GLN A 640 1.32 19.15 23.41
C GLN A 640 1.72 19.23 24.89
N ASP A 641 2.71 18.48 25.41
CA ASP A 641 3.14 18.65 26.81
C ASP A 641 4.67 18.74 26.96
N ARG A 642 5.15 19.85 27.55
CA ARG A 642 6.58 20.00 27.91
C ARG A 642 7.00 18.94 28.93
N ASP A 643 6.10 18.53 29.82
CA ASP A 643 6.37 17.48 30.81
C ASP A 643 6.50 16.09 30.16
N ALA A 644 5.90 15.89 28.97
CA ALA A 644 6.05 14.67 28.20
C ALA A 644 7.42 14.60 27.50
N LEU A 645 7.95 15.74 27.04
CA LEU A 645 9.29 15.79 26.44
C LEU A 645 10.37 15.38 27.43
N GLU A 646 10.30 15.84 28.68
CA GLU A 646 11.27 15.50 29.71
C GLU A 646 11.37 13.99 29.97
N LYS A 647 10.26 13.26 29.84
CA LYS A 647 10.17 11.80 30.07
C LYS A 647 10.35 10.98 28.79
N ALA A 648 10.51 11.63 27.64
CA ALA A 648 10.59 10.96 26.37
C ALA A 648 11.87 10.12 26.26
N GLU A 649 11.72 8.89 25.78
CA GLU A 649 12.81 7.98 25.49
C GLU A 649 13.37 8.27 24.09
N PHE A 650 14.67 8.13 23.92
CA PHE A 650 15.27 8.18 22.59
C PHE A 650 14.92 6.92 21.80
N GLU A 651 14.30 7.14 20.65
CA GLU A 651 13.83 6.10 19.72
C GLU A 651 14.42 6.32 18.33
N SER A 652 14.52 5.23 17.56
CA SER A 652 14.84 5.28 16.14
C SER A 652 13.92 4.37 15.34
N LYS A 653 13.78 4.67 14.04
CA LYS A 653 12.91 3.96 13.11
C LYS A 653 13.55 3.94 11.73
N ILE A 654 13.71 2.76 11.15
CA ILE A 654 14.15 2.61 9.76
C ILE A 654 12.92 2.85 8.87
N ARG A 655 12.92 3.93 8.09
CA ARG A 655 11.83 4.29 7.17
C ARG A 655 11.89 3.54 5.86
N ASN A 656 13.10 3.36 5.32
CA ASN A 656 13.33 2.57 4.12
C ASN A 656 14.74 2.01 4.09
N ILE A 657 14.91 0.89 3.38
CA ILE A 657 16.21 0.32 3.03
C ILE A 657 16.19 0.14 1.51
N ASN A 658 17.15 0.73 0.83
CA ASN A 658 17.29 0.73 -0.63
C ASN A 658 18.67 0.18 -1.02
N PRO A 659 18.81 -1.14 -1.15
CA PRO A 659 20.03 -1.79 -1.61
C PRO A 659 20.29 -1.48 -3.10
N PHE A 660 21.55 -1.24 -3.46
CA PHE A 660 22.01 -1.00 -4.83
C PHE A 660 22.41 -2.33 -5.50
N VAL A 661 21.42 -3.18 -5.73
CA VAL A 661 21.60 -4.46 -6.43
C VAL A 661 20.66 -4.54 -7.64
N ASP A 662 21.14 -5.15 -8.72
CA ASP A 662 20.37 -5.32 -9.97
C ASP A 662 19.31 -6.43 -9.87
N ARG A 663 19.20 -7.09 -8.71
CA ARG A 663 18.24 -8.15 -8.40
C ARG A 663 17.30 -7.73 -7.26
N ASN A 664 16.13 -8.35 -7.18
CA ASN A 664 15.28 -8.19 -6.01
C ASN A 664 15.95 -8.85 -4.80
N VAL A 665 16.06 -8.10 -3.71
CA VAL A 665 16.52 -8.61 -2.41
C VAL A 665 15.42 -9.47 -1.81
N THR A 666 15.79 -10.66 -1.34
CA THR A 666 14.86 -11.59 -0.66
C THR A 666 14.41 -11.02 0.69
N GLN A 667 13.29 -11.51 1.22
CA GLN A 667 12.82 -11.08 2.55
C GLN A 667 13.85 -11.37 3.65
N ARG A 668 14.58 -12.49 3.55
CA ARG A 668 15.63 -12.86 4.50
C ARG A 668 16.78 -11.84 4.46
N GLU A 669 17.29 -11.53 3.27
CA GLU A 669 18.37 -10.55 3.11
C GLU A 669 17.95 -9.15 3.57
N TYR A 670 16.71 -8.73 3.28
CA TYR A 670 16.19 -7.45 3.75
C TYR A 670 16.13 -7.39 5.28
N HIS A 671 15.68 -8.48 5.92
CA HIS A 671 15.68 -8.60 7.37
C HIS A 671 17.09 -8.54 7.95
N THR A 672 18.06 -9.27 7.36
CA THR A 672 19.47 -9.20 7.76
C THR A 672 20.05 -7.80 7.63
N LEU A 673 19.80 -7.10 6.52
CA LEU A 673 20.20 -5.70 6.34
C LEU A 673 19.60 -4.80 7.41
N SER A 674 18.31 -4.99 7.74
CA SER A 674 17.69 -4.23 8.81
C SER A 674 18.37 -4.46 10.16
N LEU A 675 18.80 -5.68 10.48
CA LEU A 675 19.51 -5.98 11.72
C LEU A 675 20.91 -5.33 11.77
N LEU A 676 21.65 -5.38 10.66
CA LEU A 676 22.98 -4.77 10.56
C LEU A 676 22.92 -3.25 10.66
N ILE A 677 21.95 -2.62 9.99
CA ILE A 677 21.72 -1.17 10.09
C ILE A 677 21.38 -0.77 11.52
N ARG A 678 20.54 -1.54 12.21
CA ARG A 678 20.20 -1.30 13.62
C ARG A 678 21.43 -1.38 14.51
N ALA A 679 22.25 -2.41 14.34
CA ALA A 679 23.47 -2.61 15.13
C ALA A 679 24.46 -1.44 14.96
N ASP A 680 24.74 -1.04 13.71
CA ASP A 680 25.59 0.11 13.44
C ASP A 680 25.01 1.41 14.04
N PHE A 681 23.70 1.64 13.90
CA PHE A 681 23.04 2.83 14.44
C PHE A 681 23.07 2.87 15.97
N ASP A 682 22.95 1.73 16.64
CA ASP A 682 23.09 1.64 18.10
C ASP A 682 24.52 1.91 18.57
N VAL A 683 25.54 1.45 17.83
CA VAL A 683 26.95 1.80 18.11
C VAL A 683 27.16 3.31 18.03
N ILE A 684 26.57 3.95 17.02
CA ILE A 684 26.61 5.42 16.84
C ILE A 684 25.95 6.12 18.03
N LYS A 685 24.74 5.69 18.38
CA LYS A 685 23.97 6.24 19.50
C LYS A 685 24.76 6.19 20.79
N LEU A 686 25.42 5.07 21.07
CA LEU A 686 26.22 4.86 22.28
C LEU A 686 27.45 5.75 22.34
N ALA A 687 28.26 5.73 21.29
CA ALA A 687 29.44 6.56 21.20
C ALA A 687 29.09 8.04 21.40
N ASN A 688 27.97 8.48 20.83
CA ASN A 688 27.48 9.84 20.98
C ASN A 688 26.94 10.13 22.39
N ALA A 689 26.18 9.22 23.00
CA ALA A 689 25.58 9.43 24.32
C ALA A 689 26.62 9.53 25.44
N GLU A 690 27.66 8.69 25.41
CA GLU A 690 28.71 8.65 26.44
C GLU A 690 29.48 9.97 26.56
N VAL A 691 29.66 10.70 25.45
CA VAL A 691 30.29 12.03 25.43
C VAL A 691 29.56 13.04 26.30
N TYR A 692 28.24 12.90 26.43
CA TYR A 692 27.39 13.85 27.16
C TYR A 692 27.04 13.38 28.58
N ILE A 693 26.84 12.07 28.77
CA ILE A 693 26.51 11.49 30.09
C ILE A 693 27.72 11.53 31.03
N SER A 694 28.94 11.29 30.53
CA SER A 694 30.17 11.32 31.34
C SER A 694 30.61 12.72 31.79
N LYS A 695 30.02 13.79 31.24
CA LYS A 695 30.31 15.18 31.59
C LYS A 695 29.35 15.78 32.62
N SER A 696 28.46 14.97 33.20
CA SER A 696 27.73 15.32 34.43
C SER A 696 28.65 15.13 35.64
N PRO A 697 28.76 16.11 36.56
CA PRO A 697 29.64 15.97 37.71
C PRO A 697 29.09 14.86 38.61
N GLN A 698 29.93 13.84 38.84
CA GLN A 698 29.71 12.61 39.62
C GLN A 698 29.34 11.35 38.83
N LEU A 699 30.27 10.84 38.03
CA LEU A 699 30.70 9.43 38.12
C LEU A 699 32.09 9.30 37.46
N ASN A 700 33.15 9.35 38.28
CA ASN A 700 34.52 9.09 37.79
C ASN A 700 34.67 7.61 37.44
N LEU A 701 34.80 7.28 36.16
CA LEU A 701 35.36 6.01 35.71
C LEU A 701 36.64 6.30 34.92
N PHE A 702 37.76 5.97 35.59
CA PHE A 702 39.16 5.87 35.17
C PHE A 702 40.17 6.97 35.60
N PRO A 703 41.36 6.56 36.07
CA PRO A 703 42.39 7.44 36.62
C PRO A 703 43.19 8.15 35.53
N THR A 704 43.57 9.37 35.84
CA THR A 704 44.46 10.24 35.06
C THR A 704 45.78 9.56 34.74
N ASN A 705 46.18 9.52 33.46
CA ASN A 705 47.58 9.38 33.08
C ASN A 705 48.04 10.59 32.25
N ASP A 706 49.15 11.15 32.71
CA ASP A 706 49.87 12.37 32.34
C ASP A 706 50.25 12.44 30.84
N PRO A 707 49.98 13.56 30.13
CA PRO A 707 50.40 13.75 28.74
C PRO A 707 51.84 14.31 28.69
N ARG A 708 52.84 13.44 28.82
CA ARG A 708 54.21 13.77 28.41
C ARG A 708 54.84 12.60 27.69
N HIS A 709 54.70 12.57 26.37
CA HIS A 709 55.79 12.34 25.41
C HIS A 709 55.27 12.48 23.98
N ILE A 710 55.52 13.65 23.40
CA ILE A 710 55.49 13.85 21.94
C ILE A 710 56.78 13.23 21.39
N VAL A 711 56.65 12.25 20.50
CA VAL A 711 57.71 11.86 19.56
C VAL A 711 57.12 12.01 18.16
N ALA A 712 57.69 12.94 17.40
CA ALA A 712 57.34 13.23 16.02
C ALA A 712 57.71 12.06 15.09
N PRO A 713 56.99 11.87 13.97
CA PRO A 713 57.26 10.79 13.04
C PRO A 713 58.45 11.15 12.13
N SER A 714 59.38 10.22 11.96
CA SER A 714 60.40 10.26 10.91
C SER A 714 60.23 9.08 9.97
N ASN A 715 59.95 9.42 8.70
CA ASN A 715 59.96 8.65 7.45
C ASN A 715 59.02 7.45 7.32
#